data_AF-A0A5M6D6M5-F1
#
_entry.id   AF-A0A5M6D6M5-F1
#
_cell.length_a   1.000
_cell.length_b   1.000
_cell.length_c   1.000
_cell.angle_alpha   90.00
_cell.angle_beta   90.00
_cell.angle_gamma   90.00
#
_symmetry.space_group_name_H-M   'P 1'
#
loop_
_entity.id
_entity.type
_entity.pdbx_description
1 polymer ?
#
loop_
_entity_poly.entity_id
_entity_poly.type
_entity_poly.pdbx_seq_one_letter_code
_entity_poly.pdbx_strand_id
1 'polypeptide(L)'
;MKFFESHSVVRIGSGSGRLFRRWRVSASRPSVTRPRGRRLRGERLESRQLLAADVDALRHNPFESEDVNDDGHVSAIDALALINAIDRGGDASMFTDVNNDGRQTLSDILCVINRLARDQNRAAGLAMPDDGAQRLPKMPSEVRSIDGTGNHLVHTDWGSAGQPLLRVAPSAYGDGVSSPAGQSRPGPRVISNRMSDSQGVETPSQRGLSAMLYVWGQFIDHDIDLTEPPEDGEPFDIKVPAGDPHFDPEGLGDAVIPLTRSRFDPSTGTSPSNPRQQINQITSYLDASMVYGSDLETANRLRSFEGGRLKVREGGLLPVDDAGMVVAGDVRASENVSLTAIQTLFVREHNRLADQISGTDDSLSDEQIYQRARALVIAEVQAITYNEFLPALLGDAGLKPYVGYDPSVDPSVATEFSTAAFRFGHSTLNERLKFFDNDGRSMADDVELAEAFFRPSMLDQMGIDSLLKFNASTRSQEIDLKVVDGLRNFLFGPPGAGGMDLVAMNIQRGRDHGLADYNATRRAYGLPQVDDFAQITSDSATSQALEELYGTVDDIDLWVGLLAEDHRRDASVGELAGVIIADQFQRLRDGDRMYYETIFKGADLRDLQRTTLADVIERNSDVAGIQDNVFFMLVEIRGKVTLARGADSQSSILTDSALSGAALRDGRAGVPDMMVELLDNRGERVDATVTDHRGEYRFWSIPETGDYQVRLAATGATIDMLVSSGDLRLSKLDFEIPS
;
A
#
# COMPACT_ATOMS: atom_id res chain seq x y z
N MET A 1 -9.21 -56.97 -8.78
CA MET A 1 -9.61 -58.39 -8.82
C MET A 1 -10.65 -58.61 -7.72
N LYS A 2 -11.68 -59.40 -8.04
CA LYS A 2 -12.81 -59.86 -7.19
C LYS A 2 -12.44 -60.16 -5.72
N PHE A 3 -13.17 -59.63 -4.73
CA PHE A 3 -14.53 -60.01 -4.22
C PHE A 3 -14.52 -61.24 -3.29
N PHE A 4 -15.27 -61.15 -2.17
CA PHE A 4 -16.23 -62.09 -1.57
C PHE A 4 -16.53 -61.52 -0.14
N GLU A 5 -17.72 -61.01 0.22
CA GLU A 5 -19.01 -61.72 0.53
C GLU A 5 -19.11 -62.21 2.00
N SER A 6 -20.29 -62.38 2.65
CA SER A 6 -21.69 -61.98 2.36
C SER A 6 -22.66 -62.31 3.52
N HIS A 7 -23.94 -61.92 3.36
CA HIS A 7 -25.18 -62.33 4.08
C HIS A 7 -25.54 -61.65 5.42
N SER A 8 -26.82 -61.52 5.85
CA SER A 8 -28.16 -61.30 5.22
C SER A 8 -29.28 -61.85 6.13
N VAL A 9 -30.34 -61.07 6.44
CA VAL A 9 -31.69 -61.57 6.78
C VAL A 9 -32.76 -60.56 6.30
N VAL A 10 -33.92 -61.03 5.81
CA VAL A 10 -35.08 -60.23 5.34
C VAL A 10 -36.40 -60.96 5.70
N ARG A 11 -37.55 -60.25 5.62
CA ARG A 11 -38.98 -60.65 5.81
C ARG A 11 -39.50 -60.39 7.23
N ILE A 12 -40.82 -60.29 7.50
CA ILE A 12 -42.05 -60.59 6.74
C ILE A 12 -43.05 -59.42 6.88
N GLY A 13 -44.03 -59.27 5.98
CA GLY A 13 -45.15 -58.33 6.12
C GLY A 13 -46.52 -58.96 5.81
N SER A 14 -47.62 -58.25 6.14
CA SER A 14 -49.00 -58.64 5.79
C SER A 14 -49.95 -57.43 5.86
N GLY A 15 -51.10 -57.49 5.17
CA GLY A 15 -52.13 -56.45 5.25
C GLY A 15 -53.47 -56.85 4.62
N SER A 16 -54.55 -56.20 5.06
CA SER A 16 -55.88 -56.15 4.41
C SER A 16 -56.75 -55.05 5.08
N GLY A 17 -57.81 -54.52 4.46
CA GLY A 17 -58.57 -53.41 5.08
C GLY A 17 -59.95 -53.01 4.51
N ARG A 18 -60.15 -53.03 3.18
CA ARG A 18 -61.41 -52.70 2.45
C ARG A 18 -61.88 -51.23 2.48
N LEU A 19 -62.63 -50.84 1.43
CA LEU A 19 -63.35 -49.56 1.30
C LEU A 19 -64.83 -49.72 1.70
N PHE A 20 -65.54 -48.60 1.95
CA PHE A 20 -66.76 -48.25 1.18
C PHE A 20 -67.14 -46.76 1.29
N ARG A 21 -68.01 -46.29 0.37
CA ARG A 21 -68.58 -44.93 0.21
C ARG A 21 -69.61 -44.62 1.33
N ARG A 22 -70.14 -43.40 1.56
CA ARG A 22 -70.53 -42.22 0.72
C ARG A 22 -70.38 -40.93 1.60
N TRP A 23 -70.81 -39.68 1.34
CA TRP A 23 -71.78 -39.00 0.46
C TRP A 23 -71.37 -37.50 0.30
N ARG A 24 -72.23 -36.63 -0.27
CA ARG A 24 -72.22 -35.15 -0.12
C ARG A 24 -73.67 -34.64 0.01
N VAL A 25 -73.88 -33.53 0.72
CA VAL A 25 -75.08 -32.66 0.59
C VAL A 25 -74.61 -31.20 0.73
N SER A 26 -75.30 -30.27 0.07
CA SER A 26 -75.01 -28.82 0.11
C SER A 26 -76.25 -28.01 0.52
N ALA A 27 -76.05 -26.92 1.27
CA ALA A 27 -77.06 -25.88 1.53
C ALA A 27 -76.42 -24.48 1.36
N SER A 28 -77.22 -23.41 1.18
CA SER A 28 -76.71 -22.15 0.62
C SER A 28 -77.42 -20.86 1.09
N ARG A 29 -76.63 -19.77 1.16
CA ARG A 29 -77.05 -18.34 1.27
C ARG A 29 -77.73 -17.97 2.62
N PRO A 30 -77.81 -16.67 3.03
CA PRO A 30 -78.16 -15.45 2.27
C PRO A 30 -76.97 -14.56 1.81
N SER A 31 -77.30 -13.42 1.17
CA SER A 31 -76.34 -12.39 0.71
C SER A 31 -76.99 -10.99 0.73
N VAL A 32 -76.35 -9.99 1.36
CA VAL A 32 -76.73 -8.55 1.32
C VAL A 32 -75.45 -7.69 1.16
N THR A 33 -75.60 -6.42 0.75
CA THR A 33 -74.67 -5.62 -0.05
C THR A 33 -73.51 -4.86 0.64
N ARG A 34 -72.53 -4.49 -0.20
CA ARG A 34 -71.44 -3.47 -0.02
C ARG A 34 -72.02 -2.02 0.13
N PRO A 35 -71.24 -0.88 0.19
CA PRO A 35 -69.78 -0.69 0.03
C PRO A 35 -69.06 0.38 0.90
N ARG A 36 -67.71 0.36 0.89
CA ARG A 36 -66.82 1.46 0.41
C ARG A 36 -65.37 0.95 0.34
N GLY A 37 -64.58 1.46 -0.61
CA GLY A 37 -63.23 0.95 -0.90
C GLY A 37 -62.11 1.93 -0.50
N ARG A 38 -60.88 1.41 -0.41
CA ARG A 38 -59.64 2.20 -0.38
C ARG A 38 -58.87 1.96 -1.68
N ARG A 39 -58.28 3.00 -2.25
CA ARG A 39 -57.62 2.93 -3.57
C ARG A 39 -56.38 2.02 -3.51
N LEU A 40 -56.14 1.27 -4.58
CA LEU A 40 -54.76 0.91 -4.95
C LEU A 40 -54.00 2.22 -5.14
N ARG A 41 -52.84 2.38 -4.49
CA ARG A 41 -51.88 3.41 -4.92
C ARG A 41 -51.28 2.91 -6.23
N GLY A 42 -51.28 3.77 -7.25
CA GLY A 42 -50.42 3.52 -8.41
C GLY A 42 -48.98 3.73 -7.97
N GLU A 43 -48.16 2.69 -8.10
CA GLU A 43 -46.71 2.83 -8.12
C GLU A 43 -46.33 3.74 -9.29
N ARG A 44 -45.30 4.58 -9.12
CA ARG A 44 -44.84 5.49 -10.16
C ARG A 44 -43.90 4.74 -11.11
N LEU A 45 -43.77 5.24 -12.34
CA LEU A 45 -42.81 4.70 -13.33
C LEU A 45 -41.37 4.75 -12.81
N GLU A 46 -41.05 5.74 -11.97
CA GLU A 46 -39.83 5.85 -11.16
C GLU A 46 -39.45 4.51 -10.49
N SER A 47 -40.40 3.83 -9.85
CA SER A 47 -40.21 2.55 -9.15
C SER A 47 -40.01 1.34 -10.07
N ARG A 48 -40.17 1.51 -11.39
CA ARG A 48 -39.92 0.47 -12.40
C ARG A 48 -38.69 0.72 -13.25
N GLN A 49 -38.23 1.96 -13.36
CA GLN A 49 -36.95 2.25 -14.04
C GLN A 49 -35.75 1.73 -13.23
N LEU A 50 -35.83 1.73 -11.89
CA LEU A 50 -34.85 1.05 -11.01
C LEU A 50 -34.78 -0.48 -11.19
N LEU A 51 -35.76 -1.11 -11.86
CA LEU A 51 -35.79 -2.55 -12.13
C LEU A 51 -35.43 -2.91 -13.59
N ALA A 52 -35.09 -1.91 -14.40
CA ALA A 52 -34.82 -2.07 -15.83
C ALA A 52 -33.81 -1.02 -16.35
N ALA A 53 -32.99 -0.44 -15.47
CA ALA A 53 -31.79 0.26 -15.86
C ALA A 53 -30.77 -0.77 -16.37
N ASP A 54 -30.16 -0.48 -17.50
CA ASP A 54 -29.09 -1.28 -18.09
C ASP A 54 -27.80 -0.93 -17.33
N VAL A 55 -27.29 -1.84 -16.49
CA VAL A 55 -26.22 -1.54 -15.52
C VAL A 55 -24.82 -1.87 -16.08
N ASP A 56 -24.76 -2.42 -17.30
CA ASP A 56 -23.56 -2.85 -18.05
C ASP A 56 -22.60 -1.69 -18.43
N ALA A 57 -22.76 -0.51 -17.84
CA ALA A 57 -21.98 0.70 -18.07
C ALA A 57 -21.38 1.32 -16.79
N LEU A 58 -21.69 0.81 -15.59
CA LEU A 58 -21.01 1.24 -14.36
C LEU A 58 -19.60 0.66 -14.32
N ARG A 59 -18.66 1.46 -13.81
CA ARG A 59 -17.27 1.06 -13.59
C ARG A 59 -17.08 0.78 -12.10
N HIS A 60 -16.10 -0.04 -11.78
CA HIS A 60 -15.57 -0.07 -10.42
C HIS A 60 -14.95 1.30 -10.11
N ASN A 61 -15.14 1.79 -8.89
CA ASN A 61 -14.29 2.82 -8.29
C ASN A 61 -13.09 2.10 -7.62
N PRO A 62 -11.90 2.04 -8.24
CA PRO A 62 -10.75 1.26 -7.74
C PRO A 62 -10.04 1.93 -6.54
N PHE A 63 -10.73 2.87 -5.87
CA PHE A 63 -10.20 3.72 -4.82
C PHE A 63 -11.09 3.74 -3.55
N GLU A 64 -12.33 3.27 -3.64
CA GLU A 64 -13.22 3.05 -2.48
C GLU A 64 -14.15 1.88 -2.83
N SER A 65 -13.78 0.66 -2.41
CA SER A 65 -14.51 -0.56 -2.79
C SER A 65 -15.94 -0.59 -2.24
N GLU A 66 -16.23 0.15 -1.17
CA GLU A 66 -17.57 0.33 -0.64
C GLU A 66 -18.52 1.16 -1.55
N ASP A 67 -17.99 1.95 -2.50
CA ASP A 67 -18.76 2.77 -3.48
C ASP A 67 -19.04 1.95 -4.75
N VAL A 68 -19.68 0.78 -4.57
CA VAL A 68 -19.96 -0.18 -5.67
C VAL A 68 -20.93 0.34 -6.74
N ASN A 69 -21.54 1.52 -6.54
CA ASN A 69 -22.39 2.17 -7.54
C ASN A 69 -21.73 3.34 -8.31
N ASP A 70 -20.55 3.80 -7.90
CA ASP A 70 -19.77 4.88 -8.54
C ASP A 70 -20.56 6.20 -8.70
N ASP A 71 -21.44 6.53 -7.73
CA ASP A 71 -22.06 7.87 -7.64
C ASP A 71 -21.23 8.87 -6.81
N GLY A 72 -20.17 8.36 -6.17
CA GLY A 72 -19.22 9.12 -5.37
C GLY A 72 -19.55 9.15 -3.88
N HIS A 73 -20.52 8.36 -3.41
CA HIS A 73 -20.97 8.34 -2.03
C HIS A 73 -21.31 6.92 -1.54
N VAL A 74 -20.48 6.35 -0.66
CA VAL A 74 -20.84 5.14 0.09
C VAL A 74 -22.17 5.35 0.80
N SER A 75 -23.17 4.54 0.44
CA SER A 75 -24.56 4.76 0.83
C SER A 75 -25.30 3.46 1.13
N ALA A 76 -26.55 3.58 1.61
CA ALA A 76 -27.45 2.43 1.71
C ALA A 76 -27.88 1.86 0.33
N ILE A 77 -27.55 2.53 -0.79
CA ILE A 77 -27.78 2.03 -2.15
C ILE A 77 -26.69 1.00 -2.51
N ASP A 78 -25.46 1.18 -2.04
CA ASP A 78 -24.32 0.30 -2.29
C ASP A 78 -24.48 -1.04 -1.58
N ALA A 79 -24.83 -1.01 -0.28
CA ALA A 79 -25.23 -2.19 0.47
C ALA A 79 -26.42 -2.91 -0.19
N LEU A 80 -27.34 -2.16 -0.82
CA LEU A 80 -28.46 -2.73 -1.57
C LEU A 80 -28.04 -3.28 -2.95
N ALA A 81 -27.04 -2.72 -3.61
CA ALA A 81 -26.47 -3.23 -4.86
C ALA A 81 -25.81 -4.59 -4.62
N LEU A 82 -25.00 -4.72 -3.55
CA LEU A 82 -24.41 -5.98 -3.09
C LEU A 82 -25.47 -7.04 -2.78
N ILE A 83 -26.51 -6.69 -2.00
CA ILE A 83 -27.65 -7.59 -1.73
C ILE A 83 -28.28 -8.09 -3.03
N ASN A 84 -28.52 -7.19 -4.00
CA ASN A 84 -29.11 -7.55 -5.28
C ASN A 84 -28.18 -8.39 -6.18
N ALA A 85 -26.86 -8.27 -6.05
CA ALA A 85 -25.91 -9.09 -6.79
C ALA A 85 -25.90 -10.54 -6.26
N ILE A 86 -25.85 -10.70 -4.94
CA ILE A 86 -25.88 -12.01 -4.27
C ILE A 86 -27.21 -12.74 -4.56
N ASP A 87 -28.35 -12.06 -4.42
CA ASP A 87 -29.68 -12.64 -4.73
C ASP A 87 -29.87 -13.02 -6.22
N ARG A 88 -29.07 -12.46 -7.14
CA ARG A 88 -29.09 -12.83 -8.57
C ARG A 88 -28.32 -14.10 -8.90
N GLY A 89 -27.57 -14.67 -7.95
CA GLY A 89 -26.92 -15.97 -8.09
C GLY A 89 -25.43 -15.92 -8.44
N GLY A 90 -24.75 -14.80 -8.20
CA GLY A 90 -23.29 -14.71 -8.10
C GLY A 90 -22.51 -15.23 -9.31
N ASP A 91 -22.46 -14.45 -10.39
CA ASP A 91 -21.28 -14.49 -11.26
C ASP A 91 -20.20 -13.64 -10.58
N ALA A 92 -18.97 -14.16 -10.46
CA ALA A 92 -17.94 -13.65 -9.57
C ALA A 92 -17.19 -12.43 -10.18
N SER A 93 -17.94 -11.37 -10.50
CA SER A 93 -17.37 -10.08 -10.88
C SER A 93 -16.77 -9.36 -9.67
N MET A 94 -15.57 -8.83 -9.88
CA MET A 94 -14.79 -7.93 -9.01
C MET A 94 -15.61 -6.75 -8.45
N PHE A 95 -16.68 -6.34 -9.12
CA PHE A 95 -17.49 -5.16 -8.81
C PHE A 95 -18.30 -5.21 -7.51
N THR A 96 -18.30 -6.35 -6.80
CA THR A 96 -19.12 -6.58 -5.60
C THR A 96 -18.40 -7.43 -4.53
N ASP A 97 -17.08 -7.52 -4.60
CA ASP A 97 -16.19 -8.13 -3.60
C ASP A 97 -15.44 -6.99 -2.90
N VAL A 98 -15.98 -6.53 -1.78
CA VAL A 98 -15.60 -5.30 -1.07
C VAL A 98 -14.56 -5.59 0.01
N ASN A 99 -14.55 -6.80 0.56
CA ASN A 99 -13.48 -7.25 1.47
C ASN A 99 -12.34 -8.00 0.76
N ASN A 100 -12.40 -8.12 -0.57
CA ASN A 100 -11.38 -8.73 -1.44
C ASN A 100 -11.02 -10.17 -1.03
N ASP A 101 -11.99 -10.97 -0.57
CA ASP A 101 -11.76 -12.38 -0.15
C ASP A 101 -11.94 -13.41 -1.27
N GLY A 102 -12.31 -12.93 -2.46
CA GLY A 102 -12.59 -13.73 -3.67
C GLY A 102 -14.01 -14.26 -3.70
N ARG A 103 -14.94 -13.69 -2.91
CA ARG A 103 -16.32 -14.16 -2.71
C ARG A 103 -17.29 -13.03 -2.34
N GLN A 104 -18.25 -12.78 -3.23
CA GLN A 104 -19.44 -12.00 -2.92
C GLN A 104 -20.28 -12.68 -1.80
N THR A 105 -20.33 -12.07 -0.61
CA THR A 105 -20.98 -12.61 0.59
C THR A 105 -21.66 -11.52 1.44
N LEU A 106 -22.20 -11.91 2.61
CA LEU A 106 -22.68 -10.96 3.62
C LEU A 106 -21.53 -10.18 4.30
N SER A 107 -20.26 -10.51 4.01
CA SER A 107 -19.08 -9.78 4.50
C SER A 107 -18.98 -8.41 3.85
N ASP A 108 -19.16 -8.35 2.52
CA ASP A 108 -19.08 -7.14 1.70
C ASP A 108 -20.13 -6.10 2.10
N ILE A 109 -21.37 -6.58 2.26
CA ILE A 109 -22.49 -5.78 2.75
C ILE A 109 -22.18 -5.23 4.16
N LEU A 110 -21.45 -6.00 4.97
CA LEU A 110 -21.05 -5.60 6.30
C LEU A 110 -19.91 -4.58 6.28
N CYS A 111 -18.98 -4.59 5.31
CA CYS A 111 -17.98 -3.53 5.11
C CYS A 111 -18.68 -2.19 4.83
N VAL A 112 -19.56 -2.14 3.82
CA VAL A 112 -20.36 -0.95 3.51
C VAL A 112 -21.16 -0.47 4.73
N ILE A 113 -21.84 -1.37 5.43
CA ILE A 113 -22.61 -1.01 6.64
C ILE A 113 -21.72 -0.50 7.78
N ASN A 114 -20.48 -1.01 7.92
CA ASN A 114 -19.53 -0.51 8.93
C ASN A 114 -19.00 0.88 8.55
N ARG A 115 -18.64 1.13 7.28
CA ARG A 115 -18.25 2.47 6.77
C ARG A 115 -19.36 3.48 7.04
N LEU A 116 -20.60 3.17 6.66
CA LEU A 116 -21.78 3.98 6.98
C LEU A 116 -21.98 4.26 8.48
N ALA A 117 -21.60 3.32 9.36
CA ALA A 117 -21.67 3.52 10.81
C ALA A 117 -20.50 4.37 11.35
N ARG A 118 -19.27 4.21 10.82
CA ARG A 118 -18.12 5.07 11.11
C ARG A 118 -18.42 6.52 10.73
N ASP A 119 -18.95 6.74 9.53
CA ASP A 119 -19.28 8.07 9.00
C ASP A 119 -20.36 8.76 9.83
N GLN A 120 -21.39 8.01 10.26
CA GLN A 120 -22.42 8.52 11.17
C GLN A 120 -21.87 8.87 12.56
N ASN A 121 -20.93 8.09 13.10
CA ASN A 121 -20.28 8.38 14.38
C ASN A 121 -19.38 9.63 14.28
N ARG A 122 -18.51 9.70 13.26
CA ARG A 122 -17.65 10.86 12.96
C ARG A 122 -18.49 12.12 12.75
N ALA A 123 -19.51 12.08 11.90
CA ALA A 123 -20.38 13.23 11.62
C ALA A 123 -21.23 13.67 12.84
N ALA A 124 -21.46 12.78 13.81
CA ALA A 124 -22.12 13.12 15.07
C ALA A 124 -21.17 13.69 16.14
N GLY A 125 -19.85 13.70 15.90
CA GLY A 125 -18.85 14.03 16.91
C GLY A 125 -18.85 13.05 18.10
N LEU A 126 -19.39 11.85 17.89
CA LEU A 126 -19.43 10.80 18.89
C LEU A 126 -18.12 10.02 18.80
N ALA A 127 -17.31 10.09 19.87
CA ALA A 127 -16.29 9.08 20.10
C ALA A 127 -16.93 7.69 19.98
N MET A 128 -16.23 6.76 19.33
CA MET A 128 -16.67 5.36 19.23
C MET A 128 -17.06 4.86 20.62
N PRO A 129 -18.23 4.20 20.79
CA PRO A 129 -18.66 3.74 22.10
C PRO A 129 -17.56 2.91 22.77
N ASP A 130 -17.21 3.27 24.01
CA ASP A 130 -16.39 2.44 24.90
C ASP A 130 -17.21 1.19 25.25
N ASP A 131 -17.20 0.22 24.34
CA ASP A 131 -17.85 -1.08 24.48
C ASP A 131 -16.98 -1.90 25.45
N GLY A 132 -17.25 -1.65 26.74
CA GLY A 132 -16.23 -1.48 27.77
C GLY A 132 -15.15 -2.56 27.86
N ALA A 133 -13.90 -2.07 27.86
CA ALA A 133 -12.66 -2.86 27.88
C ALA A 133 -12.50 -3.78 26.65
N GLN A 134 -11.81 -3.26 25.63
CA GLN A 134 -11.24 -4.02 24.52
C GLN A 134 -10.69 -5.36 25.02
N ARG A 135 -11.26 -6.46 24.50
CA ARG A 135 -10.94 -7.82 24.93
C ARG A 135 -9.59 -8.25 24.37
N LEU A 136 -8.51 -7.84 25.03
CA LEU A 136 -7.14 -8.21 24.68
C LEU A 136 -7.03 -9.72 24.41
N PRO A 137 -6.55 -10.13 23.22
CA PRO A 137 -6.41 -11.54 22.87
C PRO A 137 -5.61 -12.35 23.89
N LYS A 138 -5.91 -13.65 23.98
CA LYS A 138 -5.16 -14.54 24.87
C LYS A 138 -3.75 -14.79 24.32
N MET A 139 -2.80 -15.01 25.24
CA MET A 139 -1.44 -15.38 24.88
C MET A 139 -1.42 -16.62 23.96
N PRO A 140 -0.58 -16.62 22.91
CA PRO A 140 -0.19 -17.83 22.21
C PRO A 140 0.39 -18.87 23.19
N SER A 141 0.24 -20.16 22.89
CA SER A 141 0.79 -21.24 23.73
C SER A 141 2.30 -21.41 23.64
N GLU A 142 2.94 -20.70 22.71
CA GLU A 142 4.35 -20.77 22.37
C GLU A 142 4.79 -19.35 21.98
N VAL A 143 5.98 -18.94 22.42
CA VAL A 143 6.53 -17.62 22.16
C VAL A 143 7.54 -17.74 21.02
N ARG A 144 7.43 -16.88 20.01
CA ARG A 144 8.42 -16.79 18.93
C ARG A 144 9.78 -16.40 19.51
N SER A 145 10.83 -17.06 19.05
CA SER A 145 12.22 -16.64 19.22
C SER A 145 12.48 -15.19 18.77
N ILE A 146 13.63 -14.64 19.13
CA ILE A 146 14.07 -13.32 18.67
C ILE A 146 14.87 -13.44 17.35
N ASP A 147 15.58 -14.55 17.17
CA ASP A 147 16.42 -14.85 16.00
C ASP A 147 15.69 -15.65 14.90
N GLY A 148 14.37 -15.83 15.03
CA GLY A 148 13.55 -16.63 14.11
C GLY A 148 13.72 -18.15 14.22
N THR A 149 14.68 -18.66 15.00
CA THR A 149 14.96 -20.10 15.10
C THR A 149 13.78 -20.89 15.67
N GLY A 150 13.60 -22.13 15.21
CA GLY A 150 12.55 -23.04 15.67
C GLY A 150 11.13 -22.71 15.20
N ASN A 151 10.94 -21.69 14.35
CA ASN A 151 9.65 -21.42 13.71
C ASN A 151 9.25 -22.63 12.85
N HIS A 152 10.03 -22.97 11.82
CA HIS A 152 9.79 -24.19 11.06
C HIS A 152 10.30 -25.45 11.84
N LEU A 153 9.50 -26.53 11.85
CA LEU A 153 9.66 -27.64 12.82
C LEU A 153 10.67 -28.74 12.45
N VAL A 154 11.23 -28.71 11.24
CA VAL A 154 12.20 -29.72 10.75
C VAL A 154 13.52 -29.05 10.36
N HIS A 155 13.44 -28.08 9.45
CA HIS A 155 14.50 -27.10 9.18
C HIS A 155 14.33 -25.96 10.19
N THR A 156 14.91 -26.11 11.39
CA THR A 156 14.76 -25.18 12.52
C THR A 156 15.53 -23.87 12.36
N ASP A 157 16.29 -23.78 11.27
CA ASP A 157 17.16 -22.71 10.83
C ASP A 157 16.53 -21.84 9.72
N TRP A 158 15.54 -22.34 8.98
CA TRP A 158 14.86 -21.58 7.92
C TRP A 158 14.30 -20.24 8.42
N GLY A 159 14.55 -19.18 7.65
CA GLY A 159 14.16 -17.81 7.98
C GLY A 159 14.83 -17.20 9.23
N SER A 160 15.77 -17.89 9.89
CA SER A 160 16.48 -17.32 11.04
C SER A 160 17.43 -16.20 10.63
N ALA A 161 17.82 -15.37 11.60
CA ALA A 161 18.93 -14.44 11.40
C ALA A 161 20.22 -15.20 11.06
N GLY A 162 21.02 -14.64 10.14
CA GLY A 162 22.32 -15.18 9.71
C GLY A 162 22.28 -16.19 8.56
N GLN A 163 21.10 -16.56 8.03
CA GLN A 163 21.00 -17.55 6.94
C GLN A 163 21.36 -16.99 5.55
N PRO A 164 21.82 -17.83 4.62
CA PRO A 164 21.93 -17.46 3.20
C PRO A 164 20.58 -16.99 2.63
N LEU A 165 20.63 -15.98 1.75
CA LEU A 165 19.49 -15.62 0.92
C LEU A 165 19.16 -16.77 -0.06
N LEU A 166 17.87 -16.97 -0.31
CA LEU A 166 17.39 -17.85 -1.36
C LEU A 166 17.76 -17.27 -2.74
N ARG A 167 17.81 -18.13 -3.77
CA ARG A 167 17.86 -17.72 -5.16
C ARG A 167 16.79 -18.44 -5.96
N VAL A 168 16.05 -17.69 -6.76
CA VAL A 168 15.09 -18.24 -7.73
C VAL A 168 15.72 -18.29 -9.12
N ALA A 169 16.52 -17.28 -9.48
CA ALA A 169 17.33 -17.23 -10.69
C ALA A 169 18.75 -17.80 -10.43
N PRO A 170 19.43 -18.34 -11.46
CA PRO A 170 20.83 -18.76 -11.32
C PRO A 170 21.75 -17.55 -11.07
N SER A 171 22.74 -17.70 -10.19
CA SER A 171 23.73 -16.65 -9.93
C SER A 171 24.60 -16.37 -11.17
N ALA A 172 24.68 -15.12 -11.61
CA ALA A 172 25.36 -14.69 -12.83
C ALA A 172 26.75 -14.06 -12.58
N TYR A 173 27.48 -14.52 -11.56
CA TYR A 173 28.89 -14.15 -11.33
C TYR A 173 29.72 -14.37 -12.59
N GLY A 174 30.61 -13.43 -12.94
CA GLY A 174 31.34 -13.45 -14.22
C GLY A 174 32.37 -14.58 -14.39
N ASP A 175 32.79 -15.20 -13.28
CA ASP A 175 33.59 -16.42 -13.24
C ASP A 175 32.76 -17.68 -12.89
N GLY A 176 31.45 -17.51 -12.71
CA GLY A 176 30.53 -18.52 -12.18
C GLY A 176 30.66 -18.80 -10.68
N VAL A 177 31.48 -18.05 -9.93
CA VAL A 177 31.83 -18.34 -8.54
C VAL A 177 31.58 -17.16 -7.60
N SER A 178 32.25 -16.02 -7.82
CA SER A 178 32.21 -14.88 -6.89
C SER A 178 32.70 -13.55 -7.48
N SER A 179 33.31 -13.54 -8.66
CA SER A 179 33.64 -12.29 -9.38
C SER A 179 32.35 -11.59 -9.83
N PRO A 180 32.12 -10.31 -9.50
CA PRO A 180 30.86 -9.62 -9.75
C PRO A 180 30.31 -9.76 -11.17
N ALA A 181 28.98 -9.74 -11.28
CA ALA A 181 28.25 -9.85 -12.54
C ALA A 181 28.32 -8.57 -13.39
N GLY A 182 27.76 -8.61 -14.61
CA GLY A 182 27.57 -7.42 -15.44
C GLY A 182 28.87 -6.81 -16.00
N GLN A 183 29.92 -7.60 -16.19
CA GLN A 183 31.23 -7.13 -16.70
C GLN A 183 31.17 -6.65 -18.17
N SER A 184 30.13 -7.07 -18.91
CA SER A 184 29.74 -6.60 -20.26
C SER A 184 28.93 -5.32 -20.24
N ARG A 185 28.27 -4.99 -19.12
CA ARG A 185 27.22 -3.96 -19.03
C ARG A 185 27.82 -2.57 -18.81
N PRO A 186 27.07 -1.49 -19.13
CA PRO A 186 27.52 -0.12 -18.85
C PRO A 186 27.84 0.13 -17.38
N GLY A 187 28.62 1.17 -17.09
CA GLY A 187 28.93 1.57 -15.72
C GLY A 187 27.66 2.03 -14.95
N PRO A 188 27.48 1.66 -13.68
CA PRO A 188 26.25 1.99 -12.93
C PRO A 188 25.88 3.47 -12.93
N ARG A 189 26.87 4.37 -12.79
CA ARG A 189 26.67 5.83 -12.87
C ARG A 189 26.28 6.32 -14.27
N VAL A 190 26.71 5.64 -15.34
CA VAL A 190 26.27 5.94 -16.72
C VAL A 190 24.78 5.61 -16.88
N ILE A 191 24.33 4.50 -16.30
CA ILE A 191 22.92 4.07 -16.34
C ILE A 191 22.06 5.05 -15.52
N SER A 192 22.47 5.39 -14.29
CA SER A 192 21.80 6.40 -13.45
C SER A 192 21.65 7.75 -14.17
N ASN A 193 22.74 8.28 -14.76
CA ASN A 193 22.71 9.54 -15.51
C ASN A 193 21.85 9.50 -16.79
N ARG A 194 21.65 8.33 -17.41
CA ARG A 194 20.86 8.23 -18.67
C ARG A 194 19.38 7.93 -18.44
N MET A 195 19.05 7.16 -17.39
CA MET A 195 17.69 6.71 -17.08
C MET A 195 17.04 7.55 -15.97
N SER A 196 17.75 7.73 -14.86
CA SER A 196 17.15 8.12 -13.57
C SER A 196 17.21 9.61 -13.23
N ASP A 197 17.90 10.40 -14.05
CA ASP A 197 17.82 11.87 -14.01
C ASP A 197 16.37 12.34 -14.21
N SER A 198 15.80 12.95 -13.17
CA SER A 198 14.46 13.56 -13.17
C SER A 198 14.45 14.97 -13.76
N GLN A 199 15.61 15.60 -13.93
CA GLN A 199 15.78 16.99 -14.40
C GLN A 199 15.06 18.03 -13.54
N GLY A 200 14.82 17.71 -12.25
CA GLY A 200 14.04 18.53 -11.33
C GLY A 200 12.53 18.51 -11.59
N VAL A 201 12.04 17.53 -12.35
CA VAL A 201 10.60 17.30 -12.58
C VAL A 201 10.12 16.21 -11.63
N GLU A 202 9.22 16.57 -10.71
CA GLU A 202 8.47 15.58 -9.92
C GLU A 202 7.42 14.87 -10.78
N THR A 203 7.28 13.56 -10.58
CA THR A 203 6.28 12.70 -11.22
C THR A 203 5.44 12.05 -10.13
N PRO A 204 4.37 12.69 -9.62
CA PRO A 204 3.54 12.12 -8.55
C PRO A 204 2.81 10.85 -9.01
N SER A 205 2.63 9.88 -8.11
CA SER A 205 2.00 8.60 -8.47
C SER A 205 0.60 8.76 -9.05
N GLN A 206 0.34 8.13 -10.20
CA GLN A 206 -0.90 8.17 -10.96
C GLN A 206 -2.04 7.43 -10.25
N ARG A 207 -1.71 6.39 -9.47
CA ARG A 207 -2.67 5.72 -8.57
C ARG A 207 -2.86 6.47 -7.25
N GLY A 208 -2.25 7.65 -7.10
CA GLY A 208 -2.40 8.54 -5.94
C GLY A 208 -1.85 7.94 -4.66
N LEU A 209 -0.81 7.12 -4.74
CA LEU A 209 -0.11 6.58 -3.58
C LEU A 209 0.46 7.73 -2.71
N SER A 210 0.42 7.58 -1.40
CA SER A 210 0.98 8.53 -0.45
C SER A 210 2.45 8.24 -0.13
N ALA A 211 3.15 9.21 0.46
CA ALA A 211 4.49 9.03 1.01
C ALA A 211 4.56 7.92 2.09
N MET A 212 3.44 7.59 2.74
CA MET A 212 3.35 6.45 3.68
C MET A 212 3.70 5.12 3.01
N LEU A 213 3.52 4.98 1.68
CA LEU A 213 3.94 3.78 0.94
C LEU A 213 5.43 3.50 1.11
N TYR A 214 6.31 4.50 0.92
CA TYR A 214 7.75 4.28 1.05
C TYR A 214 8.18 4.15 2.51
N VAL A 215 7.53 4.86 3.43
CA VAL A 215 7.80 4.77 4.86
C VAL A 215 7.46 3.38 5.40
N TRP A 216 6.32 2.80 5.01
CA TRP A 216 5.99 1.41 5.35
C TRP A 216 6.85 0.41 4.61
N GLY A 217 7.06 0.61 3.29
CA GLY A 217 7.90 -0.27 2.49
C GLY A 217 9.30 -0.42 3.07
N GLN A 218 9.94 0.69 3.46
CA GLN A 218 11.23 0.70 4.15
C GLN A 218 11.13 0.09 5.55
N PHE A 219 10.10 0.40 6.33
CA PHE A 219 9.89 -0.20 7.66
C PHE A 219 9.75 -1.74 7.60
N ILE A 220 9.18 -2.28 6.52
CA ILE A 220 9.06 -3.72 6.28
C ILE A 220 10.32 -4.34 5.66
N ASP A 221 11.01 -3.65 4.73
CA ASP A 221 12.34 -4.06 4.23
C ASP A 221 13.30 -4.28 5.40
N HIS A 222 13.27 -3.34 6.35
CA HIS A 222 14.07 -3.37 7.56
C HIS A 222 13.65 -4.43 8.59
N ASP A 223 12.51 -5.10 8.39
CA ASP A 223 12.07 -6.23 9.22
C ASP A 223 12.51 -7.58 8.67
N ILE A 224 12.70 -7.68 7.35
CA ILE A 224 12.85 -8.95 6.62
C ILE A 224 14.21 -9.15 5.94
N ASP A 225 14.98 -8.11 5.58
CA ASP A 225 16.39 -8.32 5.20
C ASP A 225 17.42 -7.22 5.55
N LEU A 226 18.68 -7.65 5.74
CA LEU A 226 19.85 -6.80 6.02
C LEU A 226 21.13 -7.42 5.43
N THR A 227 21.72 -6.75 4.44
CA THR A 227 22.88 -7.27 3.66
C THR A 227 24.12 -6.36 3.71
N GLU A 228 24.39 -5.74 4.86
CA GLU A 228 25.57 -4.90 5.11
C GLU A 228 26.93 -5.58 4.80
N PRO A 229 27.97 -4.78 4.47
CA PRO A 229 29.34 -5.26 4.35
C PRO A 229 29.97 -5.55 5.74
N PRO A 230 31.00 -6.41 5.82
CA PRO A 230 31.90 -6.45 6.97
C PRO A 230 32.88 -5.26 6.97
N GLU A 231 33.43 -4.91 8.13
CA GLU A 231 34.37 -3.77 8.30
C GLU A 231 35.58 -3.86 7.35
N ASP A 232 36.29 -5.01 7.35
CA ASP A 232 37.41 -5.32 6.45
C ASP A 232 36.94 -5.88 5.08
N GLY A 233 35.82 -5.39 4.54
CA GLY A 233 35.19 -5.94 3.33
C GLY A 233 35.92 -5.67 2.01
N GLU A 234 35.62 -6.49 0.99
CA GLU A 234 36.13 -6.33 -0.38
C GLU A 234 35.61 -5.01 -1.01
N PRO A 235 36.48 -4.08 -1.46
CA PRO A 235 36.04 -2.92 -2.23
C PRO A 235 35.58 -3.31 -3.65
N PHE A 236 34.51 -2.66 -4.12
CA PHE A 236 33.93 -2.85 -5.45
C PHE A 236 33.34 -1.52 -5.95
N ASP A 237 34.20 -0.49 -5.97
CA ASP A 237 33.81 0.90 -6.21
C ASP A 237 33.23 1.13 -7.62
N ILE A 238 32.30 2.08 -7.69
CA ILE A 238 31.63 2.49 -8.92
C ILE A 238 32.48 3.55 -9.62
N LYS A 239 32.92 3.27 -10.85
CA LYS A 239 33.67 4.25 -11.65
C LYS A 239 32.76 5.38 -12.11
N VAL A 240 33.19 6.61 -11.85
CA VAL A 240 32.53 7.83 -12.32
C VAL A 240 32.97 8.11 -13.77
N PRO A 241 32.06 8.54 -14.68
CA PRO A 241 32.44 9.00 -16.00
C PRO A 241 33.28 10.28 -15.93
N ALA A 242 34.35 10.37 -16.72
CA ALA A 242 35.20 11.55 -16.74
C ALA A 242 34.39 12.81 -17.14
N GLY A 243 34.36 13.82 -16.26
CA GLY A 243 33.53 15.02 -16.44
C GLY A 243 32.08 14.91 -15.93
N ASP A 244 31.77 13.95 -15.05
CA ASP A 244 30.46 13.90 -14.36
C ASP A 244 30.21 15.19 -13.55
N PRO A 245 29.10 15.91 -13.76
CA PRO A 245 28.92 17.25 -13.19
C PRO A 245 28.78 17.27 -11.65
N HIS A 246 28.54 16.12 -11.00
CA HIS A 246 28.42 16.02 -9.54
C HIS A 246 29.66 15.36 -8.91
N PHE A 247 30.28 14.39 -9.58
CA PHE A 247 31.34 13.54 -9.01
C PHE A 247 32.73 13.70 -9.64
N ASP A 248 32.85 14.26 -10.85
CA ASP A 248 34.13 14.62 -11.50
C ASP A 248 34.02 15.95 -12.28
N PRO A 249 33.68 17.07 -11.62
CA PRO A 249 33.45 18.35 -12.30
C PRO A 249 34.73 18.97 -12.90
N GLU A 250 35.92 18.51 -12.50
CA GLU A 250 37.20 18.93 -13.09
C GLU A 250 37.64 18.05 -14.28
N GLY A 251 36.99 16.90 -14.51
CA GLY A 251 37.28 16.00 -15.63
C GLY A 251 38.58 15.23 -15.50
N LEU A 252 38.96 14.85 -14.27
CA LEU A 252 40.20 14.13 -13.95
C LEU A 252 40.12 12.64 -14.36
N GLY A 253 38.92 12.05 -14.33
CA GLY A 253 38.66 10.69 -14.78
C GLY A 253 39.15 9.56 -13.87
N ASP A 254 39.57 9.88 -12.64
CA ASP A 254 39.97 8.93 -11.59
C ASP A 254 38.97 8.83 -10.42
N ALA A 255 37.90 9.63 -10.43
CA ALA A 255 36.85 9.61 -9.42
C ALA A 255 36.07 8.28 -9.35
N VAL A 256 35.66 7.91 -8.14
CA VAL A 256 34.84 6.74 -7.84
C VAL A 256 33.81 7.05 -6.75
N ILE A 257 32.66 6.39 -6.79
CA ILE A 257 31.72 6.31 -5.67
C ILE A 257 32.03 5.00 -4.91
N PRO A 258 32.42 5.05 -3.63
CA PRO A 258 32.91 3.87 -2.92
C PRO A 258 31.78 2.86 -2.64
N LEU A 259 32.08 1.56 -2.74
CA LEU A 259 31.13 0.51 -2.36
C LEU A 259 31.84 -0.75 -1.88
N THR A 260 31.61 -1.13 -0.63
CA THR A 260 32.09 -2.40 -0.07
C THR A 260 31.09 -3.54 -0.34
N ARG A 261 31.58 -4.72 -0.72
CA ARG A 261 30.77 -5.92 -1.00
C ARG A 261 30.09 -6.48 0.27
N SER A 262 28.88 -7.01 0.10
CA SER A 262 28.05 -7.52 1.20
C SER A 262 28.64 -8.75 1.89
N ARG A 263 28.28 -8.97 3.16
CA ARG A 263 28.61 -10.19 3.89
C ARG A 263 28.02 -11.43 3.20
N PHE A 264 28.77 -12.53 3.22
CA PHE A 264 28.43 -13.79 2.57
C PHE A 264 28.79 -14.99 3.44
N ASP A 265 28.19 -16.15 3.19
CA ASP A 265 28.51 -17.41 3.89
C ASP A 265 29.93 -17.86 3.52
N PRO A 266 30.89 -17.93 4.47
CA PRO A 266 32.27 -18.34 4.21
C PRO A 266 32.44 -19.78 3.67
N SER A 267 31.38 -20.60 3.71
CA SER A 267 31.35 -21.94 3.08
C SER A 267 31.12 -21.89 1.57
N THR A 268 30.68 -20.74 1.05
CA THR A 268 30.26 -20.52 -0.35
C THR A 268 31.27 -19.71 -1.16
N GLY A 269 31.05 -19.56 -2.47
CA GLY A 269 31.98 -18.85 -3.36
C GLY A 269 33.28 -19.63 -3.60
N THR A 270 33.21 -20.96 -3.58
CA THR A 270 34.37 -21.87 -3.66
C THR A 270 34.50 -22.61 -4.99
N SER A 271 33.43 -22.72 -5.77
CA SER A 271 33.41 -23.37 -7.09
C SER A 271 32.15 -23.00 -7.89
N PRO A 272 32.07 -23.28 -9.21
CA PRO A 272 30.84 -23.04 -9.97
C PRO A 272 29.62 -23.89 -9.52
N SER A 273 29.85 -24.94 -8.73
CA SER A 273 28.82 -25.72 -8.04
C SER A 273 28.48 -25.22 -6.64
N ASN A 274 29.17 -24.18 -6.16
CA ASN A 274 28.98 -23.54 -4.86
C ASN A 274 29.40 -22.04 -4.97
N PRO A 275 28.63 -21.22 -5.72
CA PRO A 275 28.89 -19.79 -5.89
C PRO A 275 28.61 -18.99 -4.61
N ARG A 276 29.04 -17.73 -4.53
CA ARG A 276 28.92 -16.89 -3.34
C ARG A 276 27.46 -16.60 -3.00
N GLN A 277 27.05 -16.96 -1.78
CA GLN A 277 25.74 -16.63 -1.22
C GLN A 277 25.85 -15.57 -0.14
N GLN A 278 25.23 -14.42 -0.36
CA GLN A 278 25.05 -13.39 0.64
C GLN A 278 24.12 -13.89 1.75
N ILE A 279 24.37 -13.47 2.99
CA ILE A 279 23.51 -13.83 4.13
C ILE A 279 22.61 -12.68 4.52
N ASN A 280 21.39 -13.01 4.93
CA ASN A 280 20.53 -12.10 5.65
C ASN A 280 21.01 -12.01 7.11
N GLN A 281 21.28 -10.80 7.61
CA GLN A 281 21.73 -10.60 8.99
C GLN A 281 20.59 -10.43 9.99
N ILE A 282 19.35 -10.28 9.52
CA ILE A 282 18.14 -10.29 10.33
C ILE A 282 17.24 -11.49 9.98
N THR A 283 16.17 -11.69 10.74
CA THR A 283 15.12 -12.67 10.44
C THR A 283 14.52 -12.42 9.06
N SER A 284 14.11 -13.49 8.36
CA SER A 284 13.35 -13.35 7.11
C SER A 284 11.85 -13.15 7.34
N TYR A 285 11.35 -13.53 8.52
CA TYR A 285 9.93 -13.43 8.86
C TYR A 285 9.50 -11.99 9.07
N LEU A 286 8.26 -11.68 8.70
CA LEU A 286 7.58 -10.43 9.04
C LEU A 286 7.16 -10.47 10.53
N ASP A 287 8.11 -10.31 11.44
CA ASP A 287 7.94 -10.54 12.89
C ASP A 287 8.39 -9.40 13.82
N ALA A 288 8.43 -8.20 13.27
CA ALA A 288 8.74 -6.95 13.95
C ALA A 288 10.13 -6.95 14.64
N SER A 289 11.08 -7.71 14.09
CA SER A 289 12.50 -7.65 14.40
C SER A 289 13.08 -6.24 14.23
N MET A 290 12.52 -5.41 13.33
CA MET A 290 12.93 -4.00 13.21
C MET A 290 12.63 -3.16 14.47
N VAL A 291 11.64 -3.60 15.29
CA VAL A 291 11.27 -3.01 16.59
C VAL A 291 11.90 -3.78 17.77
N TYR A 292 12.01 -5.11 17.68
CA TYR A 292 12.40 -5.99 18.80
C TYR A 292 13.85 -6.49 18.77
N GLY A 293 14.54 -6.35 17.65
CA GLY A 293 15.85 -6.95 17.36
C GLY A 293 15.73 -8.34 16.75
N SER A 294 16.74 -8.72 15.96
CA SER A 294 16.97 -10.09 15.47
C SER A 294 17.90 -10.93 16.36
N ASP A 295 18.32 -10.38 17.50
CA ASP A 295 19.16 -11.07 18.48
C ASP A 295 18.75 -10.75 19.93
N LEU A 296 19.02 -11.69 20.84
CA LEU A 296 18.59 -11.60 22.24
C LEU A 296 19.35 -10.52 23.05
N GLU A 297 20.55 -10.11 22.66
CA GLU A 297 21.27 -9.00 23.30
C GLU A 297 20.60 -7.67 22.95
N THR A 298 20.25 -7.44 21.67
CA THR A 298 19.48 -6.26 21.23
C THR A 298 18.09 -6.23 21.85
N ALA A 299 17.33 -7.33 21.85
CA ALA A 299 16.01 -7.37 22.50
C ALA A 299 16.08 -7.02 24.01
N ASN A 300 17.08 -7.54 24.72
CA ASN A 300 17.29 -7.22 26.13
C ASN A 300 17.79 -5.76 26.33
N ARG A 301 18.59 -5.23 25.41
CA ARG A 301 19.04 -3.83 25.40
C ARG A 301 17.87 -2.86 25.22
N LEU A 302 16.83 -3.24 24.46
CA LEU A 302 15.64 -2.41 24.19
C LEU A 302 14.58 -2.44 25.31
N ARG A 303 14.43 -3.55 26.04
CA ARG A 303 13.40 -3.69 27.11
C ARG A 303 13.68 -2.87 28.37
N SER A 304 12.63 -2.38 29.05
CA SER A 304 12.76 -1.79 30.40
C SER A 304 12.98 -2.84 31.49
N PHE A 305 12.40 -4.04 31.31
CA PHE A 305 12.15 -5.05 32.36
C PHE A 305 11.25 -4.53 33.51
N GLU A 306 10.43 -3.52 33.21
CA GLU A 306 9.39 -2.99 34.08
C GLU A 306 8.09 -2.81 33.28
N GLY A 307 7.01 -3.44 33.74
CA GLY A 307 5.69 -3.38 33.11
C GLY A 307 5.58 -4.07 31.74
N GLY A 308 6.55 -4.90 31.36
CA GLY A 308 6.63 -5.52 30.03
C GLY A 308 6.99 -4.57 28.90
N ARG A 309 7.50 -3.37 29.22
CA ARG A 309 7.68 -2.26 28.26
C ARG A 309 9.02 -2.29 27.51
N LEU A 310 9.06 -1.53 26.42
CA LEU A 310 10.29 -1.06 25.76
C LEU A 310 10.75 0.29 26.35
N LYS A 311 12.06 0.53 26.35
CA LYS A 311 12.67 1.81 26.75
C LYS A 311 12.26 2.92 25.78
N VAL A 312 11.91 4.08 26.33
CA VAL A 312 11.70 5.35 25.62
C VAL A 312 12.36 6.49 26.40
N ARG A 313 12.65 7.60 25.73
CA ARG A 313 13.08 8.86 26.35
C ARG A 313 11.89 9.84 26.50
N GLU A 314 12.18 11.09 26.81
CA GLU A 314 11.17 12.16 26.87
C GLU A 314 10.39 12.26 25.55
N GLY A 315 9.11 12.68 25.62
CA GLY A 315 8.19 12.66 24.47
C GLY A 315 7.79 11.26 23.98
N GLY A 316 8.19 10.19 24.66
CA GLY A 316 7.95 8.81 24.21
C GLY A 316 8.70 8.48 22.92
N LEU A 317 9.84 9.14 22.68
CA LEU A 317 10.73 8.89 21.54
C LEU A 317 11.65 7.69 21.82
N LEU A 318 12.25 7.13 20.76
CA LEU A 318 13.26 6.06 20.88
C LEU A 318 14.49 6.53 21.69
N PRO A 319 15.16 5.65 22.45
CA PRO A 319 16.45 5.94 23.06
C PRO A 319 17.51 6.28 21.99
N VAL A 320 18.56 7.00 22.37
CA VAL A 320 19.72 7.30 21.51
C VAL A 320 21.03 6.85 22.14
N ASP A 321 22.05 6.65 21.32
CA ASP A 321 23.43 6.32 21.72
C ASP A 321 24.30 7.56 21.96
N ASP A 322 25.59 7.35 22.23
CA ASP A 322 26.58 8.42 22.46
C ASP A 322 26.88 9.28 21.21
N ALA A 323 26.49 8.82 20.01
CA ALA A 323 26.56 9.59 18.76
C ALA A 323 25.26 10.36 18.46
N GLY A 324 24.18 10.10 19.21
CA GLY A 324 22.85 10.68 19.00
C GLY A 324 21.96 9.88 18.05
N MET A 325 22.38 8.68 17.64
CA MET A 325 21.63 7.79 16.74
C MET A 325 20.63 6.95 17.55
N VAL A 326 19.45 6.66 17.00
CA VAL A 326 18.41 5.90 17.72
C VAL A 326 18.80 4.43 17.90
N VAL A 327 18.45 3.89 19.06
CA VAL A 327 18.63 2.49 19.40
C VAL A 327 17.28 1.78 19.24
N ALA A 328 17.15 1.01 18.16
CA ALA A 328 15.97 0.22 17.79
C ALA A 328 16.34 -1.26 17.56
N GLY A 329 15.42 -2.05 17.01
CA GLY A 329 15.66 -3.46 16.64
C GLY A 329 16.54 -3.62 15.39
N ASP A 330 16.27 -2.81 14.37
CA ASP A 330 17.11 -2.67 13.17
C ASP A 330 18.12 -1.52 13.32
N VAL A 331 19.33 -1.71 12.79
CA VAL A 331 20.46 -0.77 12.92
C VAL A 331 20.31 0.49 12.05
N ARG A 332 19.47 0.45 11.01
CA ARG A 332 19.24 1.54 10.07
C ARG A 332 18.07 2.45 10.52
N ALA A 333 17.50 2.26 11.71
CA ALA A 333 16.29 2.99 12.15
C ALA A 333 16.42 4.53 12.25
N SER A 334 17.64 5.09 12.17
CA SER A 334 17.91 6.54 12.07
C SER A 334 18.11 7.05 10.64
N GLU A 335 18.00 6.19 9.61
CA GLU A 335 18.39 6.52 8.24
C GLU A 335 17.70 7.79 7.75
N ASN A 336 16.37 7.88 7.87
CA ASN A 336 15.62 9.13 7.74
C ASN A 336 14.60 9.34 8.89
N VAL A 337 14.13 10.58 9.03
CA VAL A 337 13.22 10.98 10.12
C VAL A 337 11.82 10.36 10.03
N SER A 338 11.31 10.05 8.83
CA SER A 338 10.00 9.39 8.68
C SER A 338 10.05 7.90 9.06
N LEU A 339 11.14 7.20 8.71
CA LEU A 339 11.42 5.86 9.25
C LEU A 339 11.54 5.89 10.78
N THR A 340 12.27 6.88 11.32
CA THR A 340 12.42 7.06 12.77
C THR A 340 11.06 7.32 13.46
N ALA A 341 10.16 8.06 12.80
CA ALA A 341 8.82 8.36 13.29
C ALA A 341 7.93 7.10 13.35
N ILE A 342 7.92 6.24 12.33
CA ILE A 342 7.13 5.01 12.35
C ILE A 342 7.72 3.93 13.27
N GLN A 343 9.06 3.84 13.38
CA GLN A 343 9.73 3.04 14.41
C GLN A 343 9.30 3.47 15.83
N THR A 344 9.24 4.78 16.08
CA THR A 344 8.72 5.33 17.34
C THR A 344 7.24 4.98 17.56
N LEU A 345 6.41 5.02 16.52
CA LEU A 345 4.98 4.70 16.58
C LEU A 345 4.73 3.28 17.12
N PHE A 346 5.43 2.26 16.62
CA PHE A 346 5.24 0.88 17.08
C PHE A 346 5.86 0.59 18.45
N VAL A 347 6.89 1.34 18.87
CA VAL A 347 7.36 1.33 20.27
C VAL A 347 6.34 1.97 21.22
N ARG A 348 5.60 3.00 20.77
CA ARG A 348 4.44 3.53 21.51
C ARG A 348 3.31 2.51 21.58
N GLU A 349 2.90 1.88 20.48
CA GLU A 349 1.81 0.88 20.48
C GLU A 349 2.14 -0.32 21.36
N HIS A 350 3.39 -0.83 21.32
CA HIS A 350 3.84 -1.88 22.23
C HIS A 350 3.67 -1.47 23.71
N ASN A 351 4.07 -0.25 24.07
CA ASN A 351 3.94 0.24 25.45
C ASN A 351 2.48 0.49 25.85
N ARG A 352 1.65 0.99 24.92
CA ARG A 352 0.19 1.16 25.11
C ARG A 352 -0.50 -0.18 25.35
N LEU A 353 -0.14 -1.20 24.58
CA LEU A 353 -0.62 -2.57 24.75
C LEU A 353 -0.11 -3.18 26.05
N ALA A 354 1.17 -3.02 26.41
CA ALA A 354 1.74 -3.51 27.66
C ALA A 354 1.01 -2.95 28.89
N ASP A 355 0.70 -1.65 28.90
CA ASP A 355 -0.11 -1.01 29.95
C ASP A 355 -1.55 -1.57 29.99
N GLN A 356 -2.20 -1.70 28.84
CA GLN A 356 -3.55 -2.28 28.73
C GLN A 356 -3.57 -3.74 29.23
N ILE A 357 -2.51 -4.51 28.94
CA ILE A 357 -2.33 -5.89 29.40
C ILE A 357 -2.15 -5.93 30.92
N SER A 358 -1.23 -5.14 31.46
CA SER A 358 -1.00 -5.05 32.90
C SER A 358 -2.27 -4.65 33.66
N GLY A 359 -3.05 -3.72 33.11
CA GLY A 359 -4.34 -3.30 33.67
C GLY A 359 -5.46 -4.35 33.63
N THR A 360 -5.27 -5.51 32.99
CA THR A 360 -6.25 -6.62 32.99
C THR A 360 -5.94 -7.73 33.99
N ASP A 361 -4.69 -7.92 34.40
CA ASP A 361 -4.28 -9.04 35.27
C ASP A 361 -2.95 -8.73 36.00
N ASP A 362 -3.07 -8.23 37.24
CA ASP A 362 -1.94 -7.93 38.15
C ASP A 362 -1.04 -9.16 38.47
N SER A 363 -1.42 -10.38 38.05
CA SER A 363 -0.62 -11.59 38.27
C SER A 363 0.36 -11.92 37.15
N LEU A 364 0.33 -11.18 36.04
CA LEU A 364 1.27 -11.34 34.93
C LEU A 364 2.66 -10.80 35.28
N SER A 365 3.70 -11.55 34.95
CA SER A 365 5.09 -11.08 35.01
C SER A 365 5.47 -10.22 33.80
N ASP A 366 6.52 -9.39 33.95
CA ASP A 366 7.10 -8.57 32.87
C ASP A 366 7.23 -9.32 31.53
N GLU A 367 7.78 -10.53 31.56
CA GLU A 367 7.94 -11.38 30.39
C GLU A 367 6.60 -11.75 29.72
N GLN A 368 5.57 -12.05 30.52
CA GLN A 368 4.25 -12.41 30.00
C GLN A 368 3.51 -11.18 29.43
N ILE A 369 3.79 -9.99 29.94
CA ILE A 369 3.25 -8.73 29.41
C ILE A 369 3.98 -8.38 28.10
N TYR A 370 5.31 -8.37 28.12
CA TYR A 370 6.18 -8.09 26.97
C TYR A 370 5.87 -8.99 25.76
N GLN A 371 5.84 -10.32 25.96
CA GLN A 371 5.58 -11.25 24.85
C GLN A 371 4.13 -11.17 24.34
N ARG A 372 3.18 -10.73 25.18
CA ARG A 372 1.78 -10.50 24.76
C ARG A 372 1.64 -9.22 23.94
N ALA A 373 2.30 -8.14 24.34
CA ALA A 373 2.38 -6.91 23.57
C ALA A 373 3.12 -7.13 22.24
N ARG A 374 4.27 -7.82 22.25
CA ARG A 374 5.00 -8.22 21.04
C ARG A 374 4.15 -9.06 20.09
N ALA A 375 3.45 -10.09 20.58
CA ALA A 375 2.61 -10.94 19.73
C ALA A 375 1.42 -10.18 19.08
N LEU A 376 0.94 -9.10 19.70
CA LEU A 376 -0.10 -8.24 19.14
C LEU A 376 0.46 -7.26 18.10
N VAL A 377 1.56 -6.57 18.41
CA VAL A 377 2.24 -5.68 17.44
C VAL A 377 2.67 -6.44 16.18
N ILE A 378 3.20 -7.66 16.32
CA ILE A 378 3.51 -8.53 15.17
C ILE A 378 2.25 -8.77 14.33
N ALA A 379 1.10 -9.05 14.97
CA ALA A 379 -0.13 -9.29 14.24
C ALA A 379 -0.69 -8.04 13.55
N GLU A 380 -0.49 -6.86 14.13
CA GLU A 380 -0.88 -5.58 13.51
C GLU A 380 0.03 -5.23 12.33
N VAL A 381 1.36 -5.38 12.46
CA VAL A 381 2.31 -5.21 11.35
C VAL A 381 2.03 -6.20 10.21
N GLN A 382 1.74 -7.47 10.53
CA GLN A 382 1.33 -8.45 9.53
C GLN A 382 -0.01 -8.08 8.88
N ALA A 383 -1.04 -7.73 9.66
CA ALA A 383 -2.36 -7.37 9.13
C ALA A 383 -2.31 -6.15 8.20
N ILE A 384 -1.68 -5.04 8.62
CA ILE A 384 -1.51 -3.84 7.80
C ILE A 384 -0.74 -4.15 6.51
N THR A 385 0.32 -4.95 6.59
CA THR A 385 1.12 -5.31 5.42
C THR A 385 0.31 -6.10 4.38
N TYR A 386 -0.44 -7.14 4.80
CA TYR A 386 -1.20 -7.98 3.88
C TYR A 386 -2.56 -7.39 3.45
N ASN A 387 -3.18 -6.53 4.27
CA ASN A 387 -4.54 -6.03 4.04
C ASN A 387 -4.59 -4.60 3.50
N GLU A 388 -3.55 -3.78 3.68
CA GLU A 388 -3.48 -2.40 3.17
C GLU A 388 -2.32 -2.18 2.19
N PHE A 389 -1.07 -2.40 2.64
CA PHE A 389 0.13 -2.04 1.86
C PHE A 389 0.30 -2.88 0.58
N LEU A 390 0.22 -4.22 0.69
CA LEU A 390 0.40 -5.09 -0.49
C LEU A 390 -0.76 -4.96 -1.50
N PRO A 391 -2.03 -4.81 -1.11
CA PRO A 391 -3.09 -4.40 -2.04
C PRO A 391 -2.86 -3.03 -2.68
N ALA A 392 -2.38 -2.04 -1.92
CA ALA A 392 -2.05 -0.72 -2.48
C ALA A 392 -0.94 -0.82 -3.55
N LEU A 393 0.07 -1.67 -3.35
CA LEU A 393 1.18 -1.86 -4.29
C LEU A 393 0.84 -2.75 -5.49
N LEU A 394 0.24 -3.92 -5.25
CA LEU A 394 0.10 -5.03 -6.21
C LEU A 394 -1.30 -5.14 -6.86
N GLY A 395 -2.31 -4.48 -6.31
CA GLY A 395 -3.70 -4.61 -6.75
C GLY A 395 -4.32 -6.00 -6.51
N ASP A 396 -5.55 -6.18 -6.99
CA ASP A 396 -6.38 -7.38 -6.77
C ASP A 396 -5.76 -8.69 -7.29
N ALA A 397 -4.81 -8.59 -8.23
CA ALA A 397 -4.11 -9.74 -8.79
C ALA A 397 -2.87 -10.16 -7.98
N GLY A 398 -2.50 -9.41 -6.94
CA GLY A 398 -1.19 -9.51 -6.29
C GLY A 398 -0.93 -10.81 -5.54
N LEU A 399 -1.85 -11.25 -4.67
CA LEU A 399 -1.63 -12.36 -3.74
C LEU A 399 -2.75 -13.41 -3.84
N LYS A 400 -2.39 -14.69 -3.74
CA LYS A 400 -3.40 -15.76 -3.61
C LYS A 400 -3.97 -15.75 -2.18
N PRO A 401 -5.27 -16.01 -1.96
CA PRO A 401 -5.86 -16.10 -0.62
C PRO A 401 -5.11 -17.05 0.32
N TYR A 402 -5.08 -16.73 1.62
CA TYR A 402 -4.42 -17.58 2.61
C TYR A 402 -5.18 -18.90 2.80
N VAL A 403 -4.46 -20.02 2.81
CA VAL A 403 -5.02 -21.38 2.99
C VAL A 403 -4.56 -22.06 4.28
N GLY A 404 -3.74 -21.39 5.09
CA GLY A 404 -3.05 -21.96 6.25
C GLY A 404 -1.57 -22.21 5.99
N TYR A 405 -0.80 -22.37 7.07
CA TYR A 405 0.64 -22.66 7.05
C TYR A 405 0.97 -23.99 6.34
N ASP A 406 1.95 -23.95 5.44
CA ASP A 406 2.47 -25.10 4.68
C ASP A 406 3.95 -25.38 5.05
N PRO A 407 4.25 -26.49 5.76
CA PRO A 407 5.61 -26.88 6.16
C PRO A 407 6.46 -27.45 4.99
N SER A 408 6.09 -27.18 3.74
CA SER A 408 6.95 -27.40 2.56
C SER A 408 7.44 -26.10 1.91
N VAL A 409 7.02 -24.93 2.42
CA VAL A 409 7.45 -23.61 1.97
C VAL A 409 8.67 -23.13 2.73
N ASP A 410 9.69 -22.66 1.99
CA ASP A 410 10.87 -21.98 2.55
C ASP A 410 10.63 -20.46 2.60
N PRO A 411 10.52 -19.85 3.80
CA PRO A 411 10.27 -18.42 3.97
C PRO A 411 11.52 -17.55 3.76
N SER A 412 12.70 -18.12 3.54
CA SER A 412 13.95 -17.36 3.42
C SER A 412 13.89 -16.32 2.29
N VAL A 413 14.41 -15.10 2.53
CA VAL A 413 14.31 -14.00 1.54
C VAL A 413 15.12 -14.30 0.28
N ALA A 414 14.50 -14.09 -0.89
CA ALA A 414 15.13 -14.24 -2.19
C ALA A 414 16.06 -13.06 -2.52
N THR A 415 17.23 -13.35 -3.08
CA THR A 415 18.23 -12.34 -3.49
C THR A 415 17.65 -11.37 -4.52
N GLU A 416 16.78 -11.87 -5.40
CA GLU A 416 16.06 -11.10 -6.42
C GLU A 416 15.06 -10.10 -5.82
N PHE A 417 14.52 -10.42 -4.64
CA PHE A 417 13.63 -9.54 -3.88
C PHE A 417 14.42 -8.45 -3.16
N SER A 418 15.32 -8.85 -2.25
CA SER A 418 16.10 -7.95 -1.37
C SER A 418 17.03 -7.00 -2.13
N THR A 419 17.53 -7.46 -3.28
CA THR A 419 18.59 -6.75 -4.02
C THR A 419 18.07 -6.08 -5.30
N ALA A 420 16.81 -6.31 -5.67
CA ALA A 420 16.17 -5.59 -6.78
C ALA A 420 14.70 -5.27 -6.52
N ALA A 421 13.81 -6.25 -6.38
CA ALA A 421 12.37 -5.97 -6.50
C ALA A 421 11.79 -5.10 -5.39
N PHE A 422 12.18 -5.32 -4.12
CA PHE A 422 11.64 -4.51 -3.01
C PHE A 422 12.30 -3.12 -2.91
N ARG A 423 13.41 -2.91 -3.64
CA ARG A 423 14.09 -1.62 -3.81
C ARG A 423 13.38 -0.68 -4.78
N PHE A 424 12.11 -0.95 -5.12
CA PHE A 424 11.26 -0.04 -5.88
C PHE A 424 11.08 1.30 -5.14
N GLY A 425 11.01 1.26 -3.79
CA GLY A 425 10.76 2.42 -2.95
C GLY A 425 11.70 3.60 -3.21
N HIS A 426 12.94 3.36 -3.63
CA HIS A 426 13.92 4.41 -3.94
C HIS A 426 13.52 5.37 -5.08
N SER A 427 12.55 5.02 -5.92
CA SER A 427 11.95 5.94 -6.91
C SER A 427 10.91 6.89 -6.31
N THR A 428 10.25 6.46 -5.23
CA THR A 428 9.00 7.06 -4.73
C THR A 428 9.16 8.20 -3.71
N LEU A 429 10.38 8.50 -3.25
CA LEU A 429 10.63 9.57 -2.29
C LEU A 429 10.56 10.95 -2.95
N ASN A 430 9.94 11.91 -2.26
CA ASN A 430 9.90 13.32 -2.68
C ASN A 430 11.22 14.03 -2.32
N GLU A 431 11.61 15.06 -3.08
CA GLU A 431 12.85 15.83 -2.83
C GLU A 431 12.79 16.62 -1.51
N ARG A 432 11.58 16.88 -0.97
CA ARG A 432 11.35 17.65 0.26
C ARG A 432 10.49 16.89 1.27
N LEU A 433 10.83 17.02 2.55
CA LEU A 433 10.00 16.65 3.70
C LEU A 433 9.33 17.89 4.29
N LYS A 434 8.07 17.75 4.73
CA LYS A 434 7.30 18.82 5.39
C LYS A 434 6.73 18.33 6.73
N PHE A 435 6.19 19.27 7.51
CA PHE A 435 5.66 19.00 8.85
C PHE A 435 4.25 19.56 8.93
N PHE A 436 3.23 18.71 8.96
CA PHE A 436 1.82 19.14 8.82
C PHE A 436 1.06 19.19 10.14
N ASP A 437 0.14 20.16 10.26
CA ASP A 437 -0.87 20.19 11.33
C ASP A 437 -2.08 19.30 11.01
N ASN A 438 -3.01 19.15 11.95
CA ASN A 438 -4.21 18.33 11.77
C ASN A 438 -5.19 18.87 10.70
N ASP A 439 -5.12 20.16 10.37
CA ASP A 439 -5.83 20.73 9.22
C ASP A 439 -5.11 20.45 7.88
N GLY A 440 -3.90 19.88 7.92
CA GLY A 440 -3.11 19.51 6.75
C GLY A 440 -2.21 20.62 6.20
N ARG A 441 -1.93 21.67 6.97
CA ARG A 441 -1.04 22.79 6.58
C ARG A 441 0.39 22.58 7.06
N SER A 442 1.38 23.06 6.31
CA SER A 442 2.76 23.08 6.79
C SER A 442 2.95 24.04 7.97
N MET A 443 3.57 23.53 9.03
CA MET A 443 3.86 24.22 10.28
C MET A 443 5.27 24.85 10.32
N ALA A 444 6.15 24.45 9.40
CA ALA A 444 7.56 24.79 9.36
C ALA A 444 8.05 24.89 7.90
N ASP A 445 9.28 25.38 7.72
CA ASP A 445 9.94 25.41 6.42
C ASP A 445 10.26 23.98 5.92
N ASP A 446 10.07 23.73 4.63
CA ASP A 446 10.34 22.44 3.97
C ASP A 446 11.84 22.08 4.04
N VAL A 447 12.16 20.85 4.46
CA VAL A 447 13.55 20.35 4.57
C VAL A 447 13.90 19.50 3.36
N GLU A 448 15.05 19.75 2.72
CA GLU A 448 15.57 18.92 1.63
C GLU A 448 15.79 17.48 2.11
N LEU A 449 15.45 16.47 1.30
CA LEU A 449 15.63 15.05 1.65
C LEU A 449 17.08 14.74 2.04
N ALA A 450 18.04 15.25 1.26
CA ALA A 450 19.48 15.14 1.54
C ALA A 450 19.90 15.74 2.90
N GLU A 451 19.17 16.72 3.42
CA GLU A 451 19.40 17.29 4.75
C GLU A 451 18.68 16.54 5.88
N ALA A 452 17.77 15.60 5.61
CA ALA A 452 16.99 14.91 6.63
C ALA A 452 17.57 13.56 7.09
N PHE A 453 18.53 13.01 6.34
CA PHE A 453 19.18 11.74 6.70
C PHE A 453 19.97 11.84 8.02
N PHE A 454 19.93 10.78 8.82
CA PHE A 454 20.68 10.64 10.08
C PHE A 454 20.49 11.79 11.10
N ARG A 455 19.31 12.42 11.14
CA ARG A 455 18.98 13.52 12.07
C ARG A 455 17.75 13.25 12.96
N PRO A 456 17.76 12.17 13.79
CA PRO A 456 16.63 11.85 14.68
C PRO A 456 16.32 12.94 15.71
N SER A 457 17.26 13.85 15.99
CA SER A 457 17.07 15.03 16.85
C SER A 457 16.07 16.07 16.32
N MET A 458 15.59 15.93 15.08
CA MET A 458 14.47 16.74 14.56
C MET A 458 13.14 16.38 15.24
N LEU A 459 12.97 15.11 15.64
CA LEU A 459 11.77 14.64 16.36
C LEU A 459 11.66 15.25 17.77
N ASP A 460 12.77 15.68 18.35
CA ASP A 460 12.85 16.34 19.67
C ASP A 460 12.09 17.68 19.69
N GLN A 461 11.85 18.27 18.51
CA GLN A 461 11.18 19.56 18.34
C GLN A 461 9.85 19.42 17.59
N MET A 462 9.77 18.58 16.57
CA MET A 462 8.59 18.43 15.70
C MET A 462 7.63 17.30 16.14
N GLY A 463 8.03 16.46 17.11
CA GLY A 463 7.34 15.22 17.43
C GLY A 463 7.45 14.20 16.28
N ILE A 464 6.61 13.16 16.33
CA ILE A 464 6.41 12.23 15.20
C ILE A 464 5.14 12.57 14.41
N ASP A 465 4.20 13.18 15.09
CA ASP A 465 2.82 13.47 14.71
C ASP A 465 2.74 14.25 13.40
N SER A 466 3.55 15.32 13.28
CA SER A 466 3.61 16.19 12.10
C SER A 466 4.21 15.52 10.86
N LEU A 467 5.10 14.53 11.05
CA LEU A 467 5.63 13.68 9.97
C LEU A 467 4.67 12.57 9.60
N LEU A 468 4.01 11.91 10.57
CA LEU A 468 2.98 10.90 10.29
C LEU A 468 1.82 11.51 9.48
N LYS A 469 1.39 12.72 9.83
CA LYS A 469 0.43 13.52 9.05
C LYS A 469 0.95 13.80 7.64
N PHE A 470 2.16 14.34 7.49
CA PHE A 470 2.79 14.60 6.17
C PHE A 470 2.85 13.34 5.30
N ASN A 471 3.34 12.22 5.85
CA ASN A 471 3.51 10.97 5.11
C ASN A 471 2.16 10.44 4.58
N ALA A 472 1.08 10.55 5.36
CA ALA A 472 -0.26 10.19 4.89
C ALA A 472 -0.85 11.22 3.90
N SER A 473 -0.53 12.51 4.07
CA SER A 473 -1.24 13.62 3.42
C SER A 473 -0.53 14.22 2.20
N THR A 474 0.52 13.56 1.71
CA THR A 474 1.31 13.96 0.54
C THR A 474 1.49 12.76 -0.38
N ARG A 475 1.37 12.93 -1.70
CA ARG A 475 1.65 11.88 -2.69
C ARG A 475 3.11 11.47 -2.69
N SER A 476 3.38 10.21 -3.01
CA SER A 476 4.73 9.77 -3.40
C SER A 476 5.04 10.19 -4.83
N GLN A 477 6.33 10.16 -5.20
CA GLN A 477 6.70 10.02 -6.60
C GLN A 477 6.24 8.64 -7.13
N GLU A 478 6.18 8.48 -8.45
CA GLU A 478 5.77 7.24 -9.10
C GLU A 478 6.82 6.13 -8.97
N ILE A 479 6.38 4.88 -9.10
CA ILE A 479 7.29 3.73 -9.21
C ILE A 479 7.77 3.62 -10.66
N ASP A 480 8.77 4.40 -11.04
CA ASP A 480 9.42 4.33 -12.35
C ASP A 480 10.95 4.40 -12.23
N LEU A 481 11.65 4.63 -13.34
CA LEU A 481 13.11 4.74 -13.35
C LEU A 481 13.66 6.05 -12.79
N LYS A 482 12.84 7.07 -12.53
CA LYS A 482 13.26 8.38 -12.02
C LYS A 482 13.54 8.35 -10.53
N VAL A 483 14.55 9.11 -10.12
CA VAL A 483 14.97 9.21 -8.73
C VAL A 483 15.36 10.66 -8.45
N VAL A 484 14.86 11.21 -7.34
CA VAL A 484 15.15 12.57 -6.86
C VAL A 484 16.65 12.79 -6.63
N ASP A 485 17.14 14.00 -6.88
CA ASP A 485 18.58 14.28 -6.93
C ASP A 485 19.24 14.17 -5.55
N GLY A 486 18.49 14.38 -4.46
CA GLY A 486 18.90 14.08 -3.09
C GLY A 486 19.35 12.63 -2.86
N LEU A 487 18.78 11.67 -3.60
CA LEU A 487 19.18 10.25 -3.59
C LEU A 487 20.19 9.91 -4.69
N ARG A 488 20.08 10.56 -5.85
CA ARG A 488 20.87 10.27 -7.06
C ARG A 488 22.25 10.91 -7.08
N ASN A 489 22.47 12.00 -6.33
CA ASN A 489 23.72 12.77 -6.34
C ASN A 489 24.25 13.17 -4.96
N PHE A 490 23.37 13.30 -3.96
CA PHE A 490 23.71 13.93 -2.66
C PHE A 490 23.57 12.99 -1.46
N LEU A 491 23.40 11.68 -1.68
CA LEU A 491 23.21 10.71 -0.59
C LEU A 491 24.41 10.76 0.38
N PHE A 492 24.18 11.32 1.55
CA PHE A 492 25.15 11.55 2.63
C PHE A 492 26.37 12.44 2.28
N GLY A 493 26.25 13.37 1.31
CA GLY A 493 27.33 14.33 1.03
C GLY A 493 26.91 15.61 0.30
N PRO A 494 27.47 16.80 0.66
CA PRO A 494 27.05 18.08 0.10
C PRO A 494 27.56 18.30 -1.34
N PRO A 495 26.89 19.18 -2.12
CA PRO A 495 27.24 19.43 -3.52
C PRO A 495 28.72 19.79 -3.73
N GLY A 496 29.39 19.09 -4.63
CA GLY A 496 30.80 19.31 -4.98
C GLY A 496 31.83 18.75 -3.98
N ALA A 497 31.40 18.10 -2.89
CA ALA A 497 32.28 17.35 -1.99
C ALA A 497 32.29 15.83 -2.28
N GLY A 498 31.35 15.36 -3.11
CA GLY A 498 31.00 13.96 -3.28
C GLY A 498 29.98 13.50 -2.25
N GLY A 499 28.85 12.96 -2.71
CA GLY A 499 27.93 12.15 -1.93
C GLY A 499 27.99 10.70 -2.39
N MET A 500 26.82 10.06 -2.54
CA MET A 500 26.66 8.81 -3.26
C MET A 500 25.44 8.87 -4.19
N ASP A 501 25.36 7.89 -5.10
CA ASP A 501 24.28 7.73 -6.08
C ASP A 501 23.57 6.41 -5.79
N LEU A 502 22.36 6.48 -5.19
CA LEU A 502 21.62 5.30 -4.74
C LEU A 502 21.24 4.35 -5.90
N VAL A 503 21.00 4.90 -7.10
CA VAL A 503 20.70 4.11 -8.30
C VAL A 503 21.94 3.32 -8.73
N ALA A 504 23.08 4.00 -8.82
CA ALA A 504 24.34 3.35 -9.15
C ALA A 504 24.73 2.30 -8.09
N MET A 505 24.46 2.57 -6.81
CA MET A 505 24.66 1.61 -5.72
C MET A 505 23.73 0.41 -5.81
N ASN A 506 22.45 0.57 -6.18
CA ASN A 506 21.51 -0.54 -6.37
C ASN A 506 21.95 -1.47 -7.51
N ILE A 507 22.32 -0.90 -8.66
CA ILE A 507 22.86 -1.65 -9.81
C ILE A 507 24.15 -2.39 -9.42
N GLN A 508 25.09 -1.70 -8.75
CA GLN A 508 26.36 -2.29 -8.32
C GLN A 508 26.15 -3.37 -7.24
N ARG A 509 25.20 -3.20 -6.32
CA ARG A 509 24.84 -4.21 -5.31
C ARG A 509 24.23 -5.45 -5.96
N GLY A 510 23.38 -5.29 -6.98
CA GLY A 510 22.91 -6.40 -7.81
C GLY A 510 24.04 -7.17 -8.48
N ARG A 511 25.06 -6.47 -8.98
CA ARG A 511 26.26 -7.09 -9.58
C ARG A 511 27.17 -7.78 -8.54
N ASP A 512 27.30 -7.20 -7.34
CA ASP A 512 27.99 -7.80 -6.18
C ASP A 512 27.33 -9.10 -5.72
N HIS A 513 25.98 -9.12 -5.68
CA HIS A 513 25.17 -10.27 -5.32
C HIS A 513 25.00 -11.30 -6.45
N GLY A 514 25.59 -11.04 -7.62
CA GLY A 514 25.50 -11.96 -8.76
C GLY A 514 24.08 -12.15 -9.28
N LEU A 515 23.23 -11.12 -9.24
CA LEU A 515 21.91 -11.17 -9.85
C LEU A 515 22.00 -11.46 -11.36
N ALA A 516 21.06 -12.26 -11.85
CA ALA A 516 20.87 -12.48 -13.27
C ALA A 516 20.44 -11.19 -14.01
N ASP A 517 20.50 -11.21 -15.33
CA ASP A 517 19.76 -10.24 -16.15
C ASP A 517 18.24 -10.34 -15.95
N TYR A 518 17.55 -9.28 -16.35
CA TYR A 518 16.09 -9.20 -16.38
C TYR A 518 15.45 -10.42 -17.05
N ASN A 519 15.96 -10.85 -18.20
CA ASN A 519 15.31 -11.85 -19.06
C ASN A 519 15.47 -13.30 -18.55
N ALA A 520 16.63 -13.64 -17.99
CA ALA A 520 16.87 -14.87 -17.24
C ALA A 520 16.08 -14.89 -15.93
N THR A 521 15.86 -13.73 -15.29
CA THR A 521 14.99 -13.63 -14.10
C THR A 521 13.51 -13.85 -14.47
N ARG A 522 13.01 -13.24 -15.56
CA ARG A 522 11.67 -13.55 -16.12
C ARG A 522 11.48 -15.05 -16.30
N ARG A 523 12.43 -15.70 -16.97
CA ARG A 523 12.44 -17.15 -17.19
C ARG A 523 12.41 -17.97 -15.89
N ALA A 524 13.14 -17.53 -14.87
CA ALA A 524 13.21 -18.22 -13.57
C ALA A 524 11.87 -18.16 -12.81
N TYR A 525 11.19 -17.01 -12.84
CA TYR A 525 9.84 -16.82 -12.31
C TYR A 525 8.73 -17.33 -13.26
N GLY A 526 9.06 -18.08 -14.31
CA GLY A 526 8.12 -18.74 -15.21
C GLY A 526 7.46 -17.82 -16.25
N LEU A 527 7.87 -16.56 -16.34
CA LEU A 527 7.42 -15.60 -17.36
C LEU A 527 8.14 -15.84 -18.70
N PRO A 528 7.52 -15.47 -19.84
CA PRO A 528 8.22 -15.44 -21.11
C PRO A 528 9.33 -14.37 -21.09
N GLN A 529 10.42 -14.63 -21.80
CA GLN A 529 11.38 -13.58 -22.15
C GLN A 529 10.71 -12.51 -23.02
N VAL A 530 11.25 -11.29 -22.98
CA VAL A 530 11.08 -10.30 -24.05
C VAL A 530 12.15 -10.50 -25.12
N ASP A 531 11.81 -10.19 -26.37
CA ASP A 531 12.72 -10.17 -27.52
C ASP A 531 13.10 -8.72 -27.93
N ASP A 532 12.36 -7.71 -27.46
CA ASP A 532 12.46 -6.30 -27.86
C ASP A 532 12.21 -5.35 -26.67
N PHE A 533 12.86 -4.18 -26.64
CA PHE A 533 12.74 -3.21 -25.55
C PHE A 533 11.32 -2.60 -25.42
N ALA A 534 10.59 -2.47 -26.54
CA ALA A 534 9.21 -1.99 -26.56
C ALA A 534 8.18 -3.03 -26.06
N GLN A 535 8.64 -4.19 -25.59
CA GLN A 535 7.84 -5.15 -24.81
C GLN A 535 8.01 -4.98 -23.29
N ILE A 536 8.93 -4.12 -22.85
CA ILE A 536 9.14 -3.78 -21.45
C ILE A 536 8.28 -2.55 -21.09
N THR A 537 8.33 -1.50 -21.93
CA THR A 537 7.66 -0.22 -21.69
C THR A 537 6.96 0.31 -22.94
N SER A 538 5.83 0.99 -22.70
CA SER A 538 5.10 1.79 -23.67
C SER A 538 5.71 3.18 -23.90
N ASP A 539 6.60 3.66 -23.01
CA ASP A 539 7.34 4.89 -23.24
C ASP A 539 8.49 4.66 -24.24
N SER A 540 8.31 5.20 -25.44
CA SER A 540 9.33 5.21 -26.49
C SER A 540 10.67 5.84 -26.06
N ALA A 541 10.70 6.81 -25.14
CA ALA A 541 11.94 7.45 -24.71
C ALA A 541 12.75 6.53 -23.78
N THR A 542 12.10 5.89 -22.82
CA THR A 542 12.68 4.87 -21.94
C THR A 542 13.11 3.64 -22.73
N SER A 543 12.26 3.15 -23.65
CA SER A 543 12.62 2.03 -24.55
C SER A 543 13.88 2.33 -25.37
N GLN A 544 13.97 3.53 -25.99
CA GLN A 544 15.15 3.92 -26.75
C GLN A 544 16.39 4.08 -25.85
N ALA A 545 16.24 4.64 -24.64
CA ALA A 545 17.35 4.83 -23.72
C ALA A 545 17.91 3.48 -23.19
N LEU A 546 17.05 2.46 -23.02
CA LEU A 546 17.49 1.09 -22.73
C LEU A 546 18.24 0.46 -23.92
N GLU A 547 17.75 0.63 -25.14
CA GLU A 547 18.43 0.15 -26.36
C GLU A 547 19.82 0.79 -26.52
N GLU A 548 19.91 2.12 -26.35
CA GLU A 548 21.17 2.88 -26.43
C GLU A 548 22.20 2.49 -25.36
N LEU A 549 21.75 2.06 -24.17
CA LEU A 549 22.63 1.62 -23.08
C LEU A 549 23.08 0.17 -23.23
N TYR A 550 22.13 -0.75 -23.38
CA TYR A 550 22.38 -2.19 -23.25
C TYR A 550 22.56 -2.90 -24.60
N GLY A 551 21.96 -2.40 -25.69
CA GLY A 551 22.01 -3.01 -27.03
C GLY A 551 21.30 -4.36 -27.18
N THR A 552 20.99 -5.06 -26.07
CA THR A 552 20.13 -6.26 -26.02
C THR A 552 19.38 -6.34 -24.70
N VAL A 553 18.17 -6.89 -24.73
CA VAL A 553 17.32 -7.12 -23.55
C VAL A 553 17.88 -8.18 -22.58
N ASP A 554 18.78 -9.05 -23.04
CA ASP A 554 19.46 -10.07 -22.23
C ASP A 554 20.63 -9.51 -21.37
N ASP A 555 21.00 -8.24 -21.50
CA ASP A 555 22.05 -7.60 -20.67
C ASP A 555 21.50 -6.59 -19.65
N ILE A 556 20.18 -6.40 -19.53
CA ILE A 556 19.58 -5.44 -18.60
C ILE A 556 19.79 -5.89 -17.14
N ASP A 557 20.32 -5.01 -16.28
CA ASP A 557 20.44 -5.27 -14.83
C ASP A 557 19.05 -5.31 -14.18
N LEU A 558 18.78 -6.32 -13.34
CA LEU A 558 17.43 -6.63 -12.87
C LEU A 558 16.64 -5.42 -12.35
N TRP A 559 17.18 -4.64 -11.40
CA TRP A 559 16.51 -3.45 -10.84
C TRP A 559 16.06 -2.43 -11.90
N VAL A 560 16.88 -2.23 -12.95
CA VAL A 560 16.57 -1.33 -14.08
C VAL A 560 15.45 -1.91 -14.94
N GLY A 561 15.46 -3.23 -15.17
CA GLY A 561 14.38 -3.92 -15.88
C GLY A 561 13.04 -3.87 -15.14
N LEU A 562 13.05 -4.04 -13.81
CA LEU A 562 11.83 -4.03 -12.98
C LEU A 562 11.14 -2.65 -12.93
N LEU A 563 11.91 -1.57 -12.86
CA LEU A 563 11.39 -0.19 -12.87
C LEU A 563 11.10 0.36 -14.27
N ALA A 564 11.53 -0.35 -15.32
CA ALA A 564 11.15 -0.05 -16.69
C ALA A 564 9.81 -0.66 -17.10
N GLU A 565 9.31 -1.70 -16.41
CA GLU A 565 8.08 -2.39 -16.80
C GLU A 565 6.85 -1.46 -16.74
N ASP A 566 6.03 -1.44 -17.80
CA ASP A 566 4.68 -0.86 -17.75
C ASP A 566 3.91 -1.45 -16.56
N HIS A 567 3.29 -0.58 -15.76
CA HIS A 567 2.51 -1.01 -14.59
C HIS A 567 1.37 -1.94 -15.00
N ARG A 568 1.18 -3.03 -14.25
CA ARG A 568 -0.01 -3.86 -14.43
C ARG A 568 -1.25 -3.04 -14.10
N ARG A 569 -2.32 -3.26 -14.86
CA ARG A 569 -3.63 -2.65 -14.61
C ARG A 569 -4.05 -2.88 -13.15
N ASP A 570 -4.47 -1.79 -12.50
CA ASP A 570 -4.93 -1.73 -11.11
C ASP A 570 -3.83 -2.03 -10.05
N ALA A 571 -2.55 -2.05 -10.45
CA ALA A 571 -1.36 -2.13 -9.59
C ALA A 571 -0.39 -0.95 -9.86
N SER A 572 0.65 -0.80 -9.04
CA SER A 572 1.70 0.23 -9.22
C SER A 572 3.08 -0.36 -9.57
N VAL A 573 3.12 -1.59 -10.09
CA VAL A 573 4.36 -2.29 -10.46
C VAL A 573 4.19 -3.11 -11.73
N GLY A 574 5.32 -3.42 -12.38
CA GLY A 574 5.42 -4.28 -13.55
C GLY A 574 5.04 -5.75 -13.34
N GLU A 575 5.13 -6.55 -14.39
CA GLU A 575 4.80 -7.97 -14.35
C GLU A 575 5.82 -8.80 -13.56
N LEU A 576 7.11 -8.73 -13.87
CA LEU A 576 8.13 -9.42 -13.10
C LEU A 576 8.27 -8.80 -11.71
N ALA A 577 8.20 -7.47 -11.59
CA ALA A 577 8.26 -6.79 -10.30
C ALA A 577 7.16 -7.29 -9.34
N GLY A 578 5.90 -7.29 -9.81
CA GLY A 578 4.77 -7.82 -9.05
C GLY A 578 4.90 -9.30 -8.72
N VAL A 579 5.41 -10.13 -9.65
CA VAL A 579 5.60 -11.58 -9.42
C VAL A 579 6.68 -11.88 -8.38
N ILE A 580 7.81 -11.15 -8.36
CA ILE A 580 8.87 -11.34 -7.34
C ILE A 580 8.36 -10.94 -5.95
N ILE A 581 7.70 -9.78 -5.84
CA ILE A 581 7.17 -9.28 -4.56
C ILE A 581 6.06 -10.22 -4.06
N ALA A 582 5.15 -10.66 -4.94
CA ALA A 582 4.13 -11.63 -4.60
C ALA A 582 4.72 -12.96 -4.11
N ASP A 583 5.67 -13.56 -4.82
CA ASP A 583 6.32 -14.81 -4.41
C ASP A 583 6.92 -14.70 -3.01
N GLN A 584 7.70 -13.64 -2.74
CA GLN A 584 8.33 -13.48 -1.45
C GLN A 584 7.30 -13.35 -0.32
N PHE A 585 6.34 -12.42 -0.43
CA PHE A 585 5.34 -12.24 0.63
C PHE A 585 4.42 -13.45 0.78
N GLN A 586 4.12 -14.18 -0.29
CA GLN A 586 3.45 -15.48 -0.17
C GLN A 586 4.28 -16.51 0.60
N ARG A 587 5.60 -16.60 0.36
CA ARG A 587 6.45 -17.52 1.11
C ARG A 587 6.65 -17.09 2.58
N LEU A 588 6.71 -15.78 2.86
CA LEU A 588 6.70 -15.27 4.24
C LEU A 588 5.42 -15.63 4.98
N ARG A 589 4.26 -15.49 4.34
CA ARG A 589 2.94 -15.77 4.94
C ARG A 589 2.66 -17.26 5.10
N ASP A 590 2.92 -18.03 4.04
CA ASP A 590 2.51 -19.43 3.93
C ASP A 590 3.55 -20.35 4.62
N GLY A 591 4.82 -19.93 4.72
CA GLY A 591 5.89 -20.62 5.45
C GLY A 591 6.09 -20.21 6.92
N ASP A 592 5.31 -19.26 7.45
CA ASP A 592 5.37 -18.84 8.86
C ASP A 592 4.33 -19.57 9.73
N ARG A 593 4.80 -20.48 10.60
CA ARG A 593 3.94 -21.19 11.57
C ARG A 593 3.33 -20.25 12.62
N MET A 594 3.94 -19.08 12.82
CA MET A 594 3.56 -18.05 13.77
C MET A 594 2.83 -16.87 13.11
N TYR A 595 2.41 -17.00 11.84
CA TYR A 595 1.58 -15.99 11.15
C TYR A 595 0.27 -15.74 11.92
N TYR A 596 -0.16 -14.48 11.99
CA TYR A 596 -1.21 -14.05 12.93
C TYR A 596 -2.54 -14.78 12.73
N GLU A 597 -2.93 -15.11 11.49
CA GLU A 597 -4.13 -15.90 11.22
C GLU A 597 -4.01 -17.36 11.68
N THR A 598 -2.80 -17.91 11.83
CA THR A 598 -2.58 -19.22 12.44
C THR A 598 -2.74 -19.15 13.96
N ILE A 599 -2.30 -18.05 14.58
CA ILE A 599 -2.26 -17.87 16.04
C ILE A 599 -3.60 -17.38 16.63
N PHE A 600 -4.15 -16.29 16.11
CA PHE A 600 -5.38 -15.68 16.62
C PHE A 600 -6.63 -16.27 15.94
N LYS A 601 -7.78 -16.27 16.64
CA LYS A 601 -9.06 -16.85 16.15
C LYS A 601 -10.27 -16.07 16.64
N GLY A 602 -11.38 -16.13 15.90
CA GLY A 602 -12.68 -15.71 16.41
C GLY A 602 -12.89 -14.20 16.39
N ALA A 603 -13.13 -13.57 17.55
CA ALA A 603 -13.22 -12.11 17.66
C ALA A 603 -11.83 -11.49 17.53
N ASP A 604 -10.92 -11.93 18.40
CA ASP A 604 -9.50 -11.59 18.47
C ASP A 604 -8.84 -11.46 17.07
N LEU A 605 -9.11 -12.40 16.17
CA LEU A 605 -8.63 -12.35 14.78
C LEU A 605 -9.29 -11.27 13.91
N ARG A 606 -10.62 -11.14 13.95
CA ARG A 606 -11.33 -10.13 13.15
C ARG A 606 -11.00 -8.71 13.58
N ASP A 607 -10.71 -8.52 14.86
CA ASP A 607 -10.38 -7.21 15.43
C ASP A 607 -8.94 -6.79 14.99
N LEU A 608 -8.03 -7.76 14.87
CA LEU A 608 -6.71 -7.58 14.22
C LEU A 608 -6.84 -7.35 12.70
N GLN A 609 -7.60 -8.18 11.97
CA GLN A 609 -7.84 -8.03 10.52
C GLN A 609 -8.50 -6.68 10.13
N ARG A 610 -9.11 -5.98 11.10
CA ARG A 610 -9.76 -4.68 10.93
C ARG A 610 -8.93 -3.49 11.40
N THR A 611 -7.80 -3.72 12.07
CA THR A 611 -6.91 -2.66 12.53
C THR A 611 -6.12 -2.12 11.35
N THR A 612 -6.27 -0.83 11.04
CA THR A 612 -5.49 -0.16 10.00
C THR A 612 -4.29 0.59 10.58
N LEU A 613 -3.37 1.02 9.72
CA LEU A 613 -2.31 1.95 10.11
C LEU A 613 -2.87 3.29 10.60
N ALA A 614 -4.03 3.73 10.09
CA ALA A 614 -4.73 4.90 10.61
C ALA A 614 -5.14 4.71 12.09
N ASP A 615 -5.72 3.55 12.45
CA ASP A 615 -6.02 3.23 13.85
C ASP A 615 -4.76 3.27 14.73
N VAL A 616 -3.64 2.71 14.27
CA VAL A 616 -2.38 2.69 15.05
C VAL A 616 -1.80 4.10 15.24
N ILE A 617 -1.93 4.98 14.23
CA ILE A 617 -1.57 6.40 14.34
C ILE A 617 -2.47 7.11 15.37
N GLU A 618 -3.80 7.02 15.25
CA GLU A 618 -4.77 7.65 16.16
C GLU A 618 -4.65 7.14 17.62
N ARG A 619 -4.19 5.90 17.84
CA ARG A 619 -3.94 5.33 19.18
C ARG A 619 -2.71 5.89 19.90
N ASN A 620 -1.74 6.49 19.18
CA ASN A 620 -0.38 6.75 19.69
C ASN A 620 0.16 8.15 19.38
N SER A 621 -0.68 9.05 18.88
CA SER A 621 -0.34 10.42 18.50
C SER A 621 -1.56 11.34 18.67
N ASP A 622 -1.35 12.65 18.67
CA ASP A 622 -2.43 13.65 18.63
C ASP A 622 -2.87 13.96 17.17
N VAL A 623 -2.50 13.11 16.20
CA VAL A 623 -2.83 13.28 14.78
C VAL A 623 -4.33 13.09 14.54
N ALA A 624 -4.92 13.98 13.76
CA ALA A 624 -6.32 13.92 13.35
C ALA A 624 -6.50 14.33 11.88
N GLY A 625 -7.65 13.94 11.32
CA GLY A 625 -7.97 14.21 9.92
C GLY A 625 -7.07 13.44 8.95
N ILE A 626 -6.71 12.21 9.27
CA ILE A 626 -6.14 11.27 8.29
C ILE A 626 -7.27 10.43 7.69
N GLN A 627 -7.07 9.99 6.46
CA GLN A 627 -7.96 9.10 5.72
C GLN A 627 -7.90 7.65 6.25
N ASP A 628 -8.97 6.86 6.07
CA ASP A 628 -9.08 5.49 6.60
C ASP A 628 -7.94 4.55 6.14
N ASN A 629 -7.50 4.71 4.89
CA ASN A 629 -6.35 4.03 4.31
C ASN A 629 -5.25 5.06 3.98
N VAL A 630 -4.25 5.14 4.85
CA VAL A 630 -3.18 6.16 4.78
C VAL A 630 -2.20 5.97 3.62
N PHE A 631 -2.28 4.87 2.86
CA PHE A 631 -1.44 4.60 1.68
C PHE A 631 -1.87 5.37 0.42
N PHE A 632 -3.00 6.08 0.47
CA PHE A 632 -3.55 6.82 -0.66
C PHE A 632 -3.86 8.29 -0.32
N MET A 633 -3.64 9.17 -1.31
CA MET A 633 -3.91 10.61 -1.30
C MET A 633 -4.73 10.96 -2.55
N LEU A 634 -6.04 10.74 -2.46
CA LEU A 634 -7.02 10.64 -3.57
C LEU A 634 -8.18 11.62 -3.40
N VAL A 635 -7.85 12.91 -3.27
CA VAL A 635 -8.82 13.99 -3.14
C VAL A 635 -9.50 14.29 -4.49
N GLU A 636 -10.82 14.51 -4.47
CA GLU A 636 -11.62 14.99 -5.60
C GLU A 636 -12.09 16.42 -5.34
N ILE A 637 -11.92 17.31 -6.31
CA ILE A 637 -12.51 18.67 -6.30
C ILE A 637 -13.41 18.81 -7.53
N ARG A 638 -14.73 18.99 -7.34
CA ARG A 638 -15.72 19.10 -8.44
C ARG A 638 -16.69 20.28 -8.31
N GLY A 639 -17.05 20.87 -9.45
CA GLY A 639 -18.01 21.97 -9.52
C GLY A 639 -18.55 22.20 -10.92
N LYS A 640 -19.35 23.26 -11.08
CA LYS A 640 -20.06 23.56 -12.32
C LYS A 640 -20.04 25.05 -12.66
N VAL A 641 -19.72 25.40 -13.90
CA VAL A 641 -19.90 26.76 -14.44
C VAL A 641 -21.26 26.84 -15.13
N THR A 642 -22.08 27.82 -14.73
CA THR A 642 -23.44 28.01 -15.26
C THR A 642 -23.73 29.46 -15.62
N LEU A 643 -24.71 29.66 -16.52
CA LEU A 643 -25.25 31.00 -16.80
C LEU A 643 -26.17 31.45 -15.67
N ALA A 644 -25.89 32.64 -15.14
CA ALA A 644 -26.77 33.34 -14.21
C ALA A 644 -28.15 33.58 -14.83
N ARG A 645 -29.21 33.59 -14.01
CA ARG A 645 -30.55 33.96 -14.49
C ARG A 645 -30.60 35.45 -14.79
N GLY A 646 -30.57 35.82 -16.06
CA GLY A 646 -30.79 37.18 -16.53
C GLY A 646 -32.08 37.76 -15.96
N ALA A 647 -31.97 38.88 -15.23
CA ALA A 647 -33.06 39.53 -14.52
C ALA A 647 -33.97 40.38 -15.43
N ASP A 648 -34.20 39.95 -16.68
CA ASP A 648 -35.30 40.41 -17.53
C ASP A 648 -35.51 39.45 -18.72
N SER A 649 -36.63 38.71 -18.73
CA SER A 649 -37.06 37.93 -19.91
C SER A 649 -38.59 37.72 -19.98
N GLN A 650 -39.35 38.82 -19.90
CA GLN A 650 -40.72 38.78 -20.42
C GLN A 650 -40.70 38.65 -21.95
N SER A 651 -40.85 37.41 -22.44
CA SER A 651 -41.38 37.07 -23.77
C SER A 651 -40.75 37.72 -25.01
N SER A 652 -39.98 36.92 -25.77
CA SER A 652 -40.31 36.74 -27.20
C SER A 652 -39.85 35.37 -27.72
N ILE A 653 -40.34 34.98 -28.90
CA ILE A 653 -40.23 33.62 -29.48
C ILE A 653 -39.21 33.61 -30.61
N LEU A 654 -38.26 32.66 -30.62
CA LEU A 654 -37.68 32.09 -31.84
C LEU A 654 -37.30 30.60 -31.71
N THR A 655 -38.05 29.76 -32.43
CA THR A 655 -37.66 28.49 -33.09
C THR A 655 -36.83 27.40 -32.39
N ASP A 656 -37.43 26.21 -32.27
CA ASP A 656 -36.74 24.91 -32.12
C ASP A 656 -35.70 24.64 -33.23
N SER A 657 -34.49 24.22 -32.85
CA SER A 657 -33.82 22.98 -33.36
C SER A 657 -32.34 22.88 -32.91
N ALA A 658 -32.09 22.43 -31.67
CA ALA A 658 -30.73 22.00 -31.23
C ALA A 658 -30.70 21.20 -29.91
N LEU A 659 -31.67 21.38 -29.00
CA LEU A 659 -31.56 20.92 -27.61
C LEU A 659 -32.00 19.45 -27.39
N SER A 660 -31.12 18.50 -27.70
CA SER A 660 -31.31 17.09 -27.36
C SER A 660 -30.91 16.76 -25.91
N GLY A 661 -31.82 16.99 -24.96
CA GLY A 661 -32.01 16.11 -23.79
C GLY A 661 -30.86 15.92 -22.78
N ALA A 662 -30.46 16.97 -22.06
CA ALA A 662 -29.68 16.83 -20.80
C ALA A 662 -30.12 17.81 -19.68
N ALA A 663 -31.21 18.54 -19.84
CA ALA A 663 -31.68 19.51 -18.85
C ALA A 663 -32.85 18.95 -18.01
N LEU A 664 -32.61 18.60 -16.74
CA LEU A 664 -33.58 18.70 -15.64
C LEU A 664 -32.98 18.31 -14.27
N ARG A 665 -32.54 19.31 -13.48
CA ARG A 665 -32.76 19.30 -12.01
C ARG A 665 -32.79 20.69 -11.38
N ASP A 666 -32.02 21.67 -11.88
CA ASP A 666 -32.05 23.06 -11.37
C ASP A 666 -32.30 24.16 -12.43
N GLY A 667 -32.29 23.80 -13.72
CA GLY A 667 -32.76 24.70 -14.79
C GLY A 667 -31.84 25.89 -15.12
N ARG A 668 -30.57 25.81 -14.73
CA ARG A 668 -29.48 26.66 -15.25
C ARG A 668 -28.80 25.94 -16.41
N ALA A 669 -28.38 26.68 -17.44
CA ALA A 669 -27.55 26.12 -18.51
C ALA A 669 -26.09 26.08 -18.05
N GLY A 670 -25.42 24.95 -18.26
CA GLY A 670 -23.98 24.85 -18.07
C GLY A 670 -23.21 25.49 -19.22
N VAL A 671 -21.98 25.94 -18.95
CA VAL A 671 -21.12 26.61 -19.93
C VAL A 671 -19.92 25.71 -20.24
N PRO A 672 -19.82 25.12 -21.44
CA PRO A 672 -18.70 24.27 -21.83
C PRO A 672 -17.45 25.08 -22.17
N ASP A 673 -16.31 24.39 -22.30
CA ASP A 673 -15.03 24.91 -22.77
C ASP A 673 -14.45 26.07 -21.91
N MET A 674 -14.94 26.22 -20.68
CA MET A 674 -14.46 27.23 -19.73
C MET A 674 -13.23 26.73 -18.98
N MET A 675 -12.13 27.47 -19.08
CA MET A 675 -10.87 27.21 -18.38
C MET A 675 -11.03 27.42 -16.86
N VAL A 676 -10.82 26.36 -16.08
CA VAL A 676 -10.84 26.36 -14.61
C VAL A 676 -9.48 25.87 -14.09
N GLU A 677 -8.90 26.60 -13.15
CA GLU A 677 -7.54 26.35 -12.63
C GLU A 677 -7.61 26.04 -11.13
N LEU A 678 -6.80 25.10 -10.66
CA LEU A 678 -6.56 24.84 -9.24
C LEU A 678 -5.25 25.52 -8.83
N LEU A 679 -5.29 26.31 -7.76
CA LEU A 679 -4.15 27.05 -7.23
C LEU A 679 -3.87 26.63 -5.79
N ASP A 680 -2.60 26.67 -5.38
CA ASP A 680 -2.15 26.47 -4.00
C ASP A 680 -2.35 27.73 -3.13
N ASN A 681 -1.86 27.69 -1.89
CA ASN A 681 -1.88 28.81 -0.95
C ASN A 681 -0.89 29.96 -1.30
N ARG A 682 -0.01 29.78 -2.28
CA ARG A 682 0.90 30.80 -2.84
C ARG A 682 0.28 31.49 -4.07
N GLY A 683 -0.78 30.91 -4.65
CA GLY A 683 -1.41 31.33 -5.89
C GLY A 683 -0.74 30.76 -7.14
N GLU A 684 0.19 29.81 -6.97
CA GLU A 684 0.80 29.02 -8.04
C GLU A 684 -0.18 27.95 -8.53
N ARG A 685 -0.12 27.59 -9.81
CA ARG A 685 -1.13 26.71 -10.43
C ARG A 685 -0.71 25.25 -10.37
N VAL A 686 -1.48 24.48 -9.60
CA VAL A 686 -1.31 23.04 -9.40
C VAL A 686 -1.91 22.23 -10.55
N ASP A 687 -3.14 22.54 -10.96
CA ASP A 687 -3.86 21.79 -12.01
C ASP A 687 -4.74 22.74 -12.87
N ALA A 688 -5.15 22.28 -14.05
CA ALA A 688 -5.78 23.09 -15.09
C ALA A 688 -6.71 22.24 -15.97
N THR A 689 -8.03 22.49 -15.89
CA THR A 689 -9.06 21.71 -16.60
C THR A 689 -10.04 22.60 -17.37
N VAL A 690 -10.85 22.01 -18.24
CA VAL A 690 -11.93 22.71 -18.97
C VAL A 690 -13.28 22.09 -18.64
N THR A 691 -14.34 22.91 -18.61
CA THR A 691 -15.69 22.40 -18.39
C THR A 691 -16.21 21.58 -19.56
N ASP A 692 -16.93 20.51 -19.24
CA ASP A 692 -17.52 19.59 -20.21
C ASP A 692 -18.78 20.17 -20.90
N HIS A 693 -19.42 19.38 -21.78
CA HIS A 693 -20.70 19.71 -22.44
C HIS A 693 -21.86 20.10 -21.51
N ARG A 694 -21.78 19.84 -20.20
CA ARG A 694 -22.74 20.20 -19.16
C ARG A 694 -22.26 21.35 -18.29
N GLY A 695 -21.08 21.91 -18.54
CA GLY A 695 -20.45 22.92 -17.68
C GLY A 695 -19.80 22.34 -16.42
N GLU A 696 -19.64 21.02 -16.30
CA GLU A 696 -19.05 20.35 -15.13
C GLU A 696 -17.51 20.31 -15.27
N TYR A 697 -16.79 20.58 -14.19
CA TYR A 697 -15.33 20.47 -14.11
C TYR A 697 -14.92 19.61 -12.91
N ARG A 698 -13.70 19.05 -12.97
CA ARG A 698 -13.15 18.18 -11.92
C ARG A 698 -11.62 18.23 -11.91
N PHE A 699 -11.03 18.18 -10.72
CA PHE A 699 -9.60 17.97 -10.47
C PHE A 699 -9.40 16.70 -9.63
N TRP A 700 -8.29 16.02 -9.90
CA TRP A 700 -7.85 14.78 -9.22
C TRP A 700 -6.35 14.78 -8.89
N SER A 701 -5.57 15.68 -9.50
CA SER A 701 -4.10 15.72 -9.37
C SER A 701 -3.67 16.63 -8.23
N ILE A 702 -4.16 16.32 -7.03
CA ILE A 702 -3.92 17.10 -5.82
C ILE A 702 -2.73 16.47 -5.08
N PRO A 703 -1.56 17.15 -4.98
CA PRO A 703 -0.33 16.54 -4.50
C PRO A 703 -0.31 16.36 -2.98
N GLU A 704 -0.91 17.28 -2.23
CA GLU A 704 -0.90 17.27 -0.76
C GLU A 704 -2.11 17.97 -0.13
N THR A 705 -2.31 17.81 1.17
CA THR A 705 -3.27 18.62 1.94
C THR A 705 -2.85 20.09 2.03
N GLY A 706 -3.81 20.97 2.30
CA GLY A 706 -3.57 22.41 2.49
C GLY A 706 -4.77 23.27 2.09
N ASP A 707 -4.57 24.59 2.10
CA ASP A 707 -5.54 25.55 1.55
C ASP A 707 -5.34 25.68 0.03
N TYR A 708 -6.43 25.60 -0.72
CA TYR A 708 -6.48 25.68 -2.18
C TYR A 708 -7.49 26.72 -2.66
N GLN A 709 -7.28 27.27 -3.87
CA GLN A 709 -8.28 28.06 -4.57
C GLN A 709 -8.62 27.43 -5.91
N VAL A 710 -9.90 27.26 -6.22
CA VAL A 710 -10.33 27.05 -7.62
C VAL A 710 -10.64 28.39 -8.25
N ARG A 711 -10.05 28.68 -9.41
CA ARG A 711 -10.19 29.93 -10.18
C ARG A 711 -10.86 29.70 -11.53
N LEU A 712 -11.92 30.45 -11.82
CA LEU A 712 -12.47 30.55 -13.17
C LEU A 712 -11.67 31.57 -13.98
N ALA A 713 -10.78 31.11 -14.86
CA ALA A 713 -9.78 31.95 -15.52
C ALA A 713 -10.39 33.07 -16.39
N ALA A 714 -11.59 32.86 -16.93
CA ALA A 714 -12.32 33.84 -17.75
C ALA A 714 -12.86 35.06 -16.97
N THR A 715 -13.03 34.95 -15.65
CA THR A 715 -13.58 36.02 -14.79
C THR A 715 -12.63 36.45 -13.67
N GLY A 716 -11.64 35.62 -13.32
CA GLY A 716 -10.81 35.81 -12.14
C GLY A 716 -11.53 35.53 -10.82
N ALA A 717 -12.76 34.99 -10.86
CA ALA A 717 -13.49 34.58 -9.65
C ALA A 717 -12.81 33.34 -9.02
N THR A 718 -12.66 33.34 -7.70
CA THR A 718 -12.11 32.22 -6.93
C THR A 718 -13.13 31.65 -5.95
N ILE A 719 -12.93 30.39 -5.57
CA ILE A 719 -13.56 29.74 -4.42
C ILE A 719 -12.43 29.12 -3.59
N ASP A 720 -12.32 29.52 -2.33
CA ASP A 720 -11.33 29.01 -1.37
C ASP A 720 -11.83 27.69 -0.74
N MET A 721 -10.94 26.75 -0.47
CA MET A 721 -11.25 25.51 0.25
C MET A 721 -10.04 24.95 1.02
N LEU A 722 -10.32 24.20 2.08
CA LEU A 722 -9.35 23.41 2.81
C LEU A 722 -9.45 21.94 2.40
N VAL A 723 -8.31 21.34 2.06
CA VAL A 723 -8.14 19.91 1.87
C VAL A 723 -7.36 19.39 3.08
N SER A 724 -8.04 18.82 4.08
CA SER A 724 -7.43 18.43 5.37
C SER A 724 -7.15 16.94 5.55
N SER A 725 -7.73 16.05 4.73
CA SER A 725 -7.44 14.60 4.69
C SER A 725 -7.33 14.12 3.24
N GLY A 726 -6.68 12.97 3.02
CA GLY A 726 -6.40 12.42 1.70
C GLY A 726 -7.58 11.77 0.97
N ASP A 727 -8.77 11.72 1.56
CA ASP A 727 -9.98 11.08 1.03
C ASP A 727 -11.14 12.06 0.72
N LEU A 728 -10.89 13.37 0.80
CA LEU A 728 -11.95 14.38 0.64
C LEU A 728 -12.52 14.46 -0.78
N ARG A 729 -13.85 14.42 -0.89
CA ARG A 729 -14.61 14.68 -2.13
C ARG A 729 -15.38 16.00 -2.04
N LEU A 730 -14.70 17.10 -2.38
CA LEU A 730 -15.24 18.46 -2.33
C LEU A 730 -16.13 18.73 -3.56
N SER A 731 -17.35 19.23 -3.33
CA SER A 731 -18.35 19.39 -4.39
C SER A 731 -19.22 20.65 -4.24
N LYS A 732 -19.89 21.04 -5.33
CA LYS A 732 -20.74 22.27 -5.46
C LYS A 732 -19.93 23.56 -5.44
N LEU A 733 -18.70 23.50 -5.92
CA LEU A 733 -17.80 24.63 -6.11
C LEU A 733 -18.20 25.38 -7.40
N ASP A 734 -19.42 25.90 -7.40
CA ASP A 734 -20.10 26.31 -8.62
C ASP A 734 -19.92 27.80 -8.92
N PHE A 735 -19.64 28.11 -10.20
CA PHE A 735 -19.54 29.48 -10.70
C PHE A 735 -20.79 29.88 -11.48
N GLU A 736 -21.25 31.10 -11.26
CA GLU A 736 -22.27 31.75 -12.10
C GLU A 736 -21.63 32.88 -12.90
N ILE A 737 -21.70 32.81 -14.23
CA ILE A 737 -21.26 33.90 -15.12
C ILE A 737 -22.48 34.64 -15.71
N PRO A 738 -22.36 35.95 -16.04
CA PRO A 738 -23.41 36.68 -16.75
C PRO A 738 -23.80 36.01 -18.08
N SER A 739 -25.08 36.11 -18.42
CA SER A 739 -25.69 35.64 -19.68
C SER A 739 -25.54 36.63 -20.83
#